data_AF-A0A7K5RIM4-F1
#
_entry.id   AF-A0A7K5RIM4-F1
#
_cell.length_a   1.000
_cell.length_b   1.000
_cell.length_c   1.000
_cell.angle_alpha   90.00
_cell.angle_beta   90.00
_cell.angle_gamma   90.00
#
_symmetry.space_group_name_H-M   'P 1'
#
loop_
_entity.id
_entity.type
_entity.pdbx_description
1 polymer ?
#
loop_
_entity_poly.entity_id
_entity_poly.type
_entity_poly.pdbx_seq_one_letter_code
_entity_poly.pdbx_strand_id
1 'polypeptide(L)'
;FPPSTYVKLWADTQRELDIMLQREREEFLQPQEDHEKVRKMLATAYIQYLAIFRKLEEAHDHLIHQQKRAAVRQVLDGVMGRILEIKREMVALEKSECHHMDDILMDLQRVPEDIDIPIPKYFVKENLSILQDRERFLDEILLNAGLLEQEPVMAMTLEEGIKVVQVAERARQGRARAAFMKRIYLEEKRQSQKVDQEMGKNPNDAATCIQKVWRGYRQRKATEKLREEEMVFLGMNSAEMINGPGSLPPDLEAMSSLQTGAGKANVLQGEFQEREEPSFRQKLRQTEGSHIKETLQDQISQCFIECRHITGRFPDYPPENTGGSTAIFIEKHPEQVAEELAAKREAEKREKEKNGKEEKERPAVKKPPKVGKQIVDDSWKMGPSNFLSILEEGSSQYKVFWENRDNRWDFLQDHDPELIKEEEREEVEDEIRGQVDEVMQEKLLKLKQAVDGETGAKKSKAEKGEKVRAARWEKGGAASIPCPAMSLACRTIDSLYQELAEAGLLIKVKHVNLSDYLGYYDCLRNSPRQAGAQPMPSIPEVRQLVALYGILPLGSQTVHENAPLVKSLLLAGPAGVGKKMLVHAICTETGANLFNLTPSNIGGNYPGRDGLLLMLHMILKVGKELQPSVVWIGSTEKLYSKGTSKGEEEMNAKRLARMLPPFLKALKPKDRVLLVGTTSRPFDGNPGPFCKVFQKIILIPKPDYLTRCGKYLWQHSILQSGGALTKRLSLNCLAHVSDGFTQGHIVGTVQTVLSELRLLQMPRKPLRTAEFVTSLARHTPVYKEEEETFQAWYAKTPLGRAWSAALAAKEAEKEKGKKGKGK
;
A
#
# COMPACT_ATOMS: atom_id res chain seq x y z
N PHE A 1 -25.61 1.31 -7.77
CA PHE A 1 -25.53 -0.03 -8.39
C PHE A 1 -25.79 -1.11 -7.35
N PRO A 2 -26.43 -2.23 -7.69
CA PRO A 2 -26.70 -3.29 -6.72
C PRO A 2 -25.38 -3.97 -6.29
N PRO A 3 -25.15 -4.19 -4.98
CA PRO A 3 -23.92 -4.79 -4.46
C PRO A 3 -23.59 -6.18 -5.06
N SER A 4 -24.60 -6.89 -5.56
CA SER A 4 -24.45 -8.17 -6.26
C SER A 4 -23.59 -8.10 -7.53
N THR A 5 -23.47 -6.93 -8.15
CA THR A 5 -22.67 -6.77 -9.38
C THR A 5 -21.19 -6.94 -9.11
N TYR A 6 -20.68 -6.39 -8.00
CA TYR A 6 -19.25 -6.47 -7.66
C TYR A 6 -18.83 -7.84 -7.14
N VAL A 7 -19.75 -8.58 -6.50
CA VAL A 7 -19.54 -9.99 -6.17
C VAL A 7 -19.43 -10.85 -7.44
N LYS A 8 -20.26 -10.57 -8.46
CA LYS A 8 -20.14 -11.23 -9.77
C LYS A 8 -18.84 -10.86 -10.47
N LEU A 9 -18.44 -9.59 -10.44
CA LEU A 9 -17.16 -9.13 -10.97
C LEU A 9 -16.01 -9.91 -10.31
N TRP A 10 -16.02 -10.05 -8.98
CA TRP A 10 -15.03 -10.85 -8.27
C TRP A 10 -15.04 -12.32 -8.73
N ALA A 11 -16.20 -12.95 -8.85
CA ALA A 11 -16.32 -14.33 -9.33
C ALA A 11 -15.79 -14.51 -10.77
N ASP A 12 -16.10 -13.56 -11.67
CA ASP A 12 -15.58 -13.54 -13.03
C ASP A 12 -14.05 -13.38 -13.04
N THR A 13 -13.51 -12.48 -12.23
CA THR A 13 -12.06 -12.28 -12.11
C THR A 13 -11.33 -13.49 -11.55
N GLN A 14 -11.94 -14.19 -10.61
CA GLN A 14 -11.31 -15.38 -10.02
C GLN A 14 -11.21 -16.51 -11.04
N ARG A 15 -12.22 -16.68 -11.90
CA ARG A 15 -12.15 -17.61 -13.04
C ARG A 15 -11.05 -17.23 -14.03
N GLU A 16 -10.92 -15.95 -14.35
CA GLU A 16 -9.84 -15.47 -15.22
C GLU A 16 -8.46 -15.72 -14.60
N LEU A 17 -8.30 -15.50 -13.30
CA LEU A 17 -7.07 -15.78 -12.56
C LEU A 17 -6.71 -17.27 -12.57
N ASP A 18 -7.68 -18.15 -12.37
CA ASP A 18 -7.46 -19.60 -12.41
C ASP A 18 -6.98 -20.08 -13.78
N ILE A 19 -7.56 -19.56 -14.87
CA ILE A 19 -7.13 -19.86 -16.24
C ILE A 19 -5.68 -19.38 -16.45
N MET A 20 -5.34 -18.20 -15.93
CA MET A 20 -3.98 -17.67 -16.01
C MET A 20 -2.97 -18.52 -15.23
N LEU A 21 -3.30 -18.93 -14.01
CA LEU A 21 -2.44 -19.79 -13.19
C LEU A 21 -2.21 -21.17 -13.83
N GLN A 22 -3.24 -21.75 -14.45
CA GLN A 22 -3.10 -22.99 -15.22
C GLN A 22 -2.15 -22.80 -16.41
N ARG A 23 -2.34 -21.71 -17.17
CA ARG A 23 -1.50 -21.38 -18.32
C ARG A 23 -0.04 -21.19 -17.92
N GLU A 24 0.23 -20.52 -16.80
CA GLU A 24 1.60 -20.35 -16.32
C GLU A 24 2.28 -21.67 -15.94
N ARG A 25 1.54 -22.58 -15.29
CA ARG A 25 2.06 -23.91 -14.94
C ARG A 25 2.47 -24.70 -16.19
N GLU A 26 1.74 -24.54 -17.28
CA GLU A 26 2.00 -25.24 -18.55
C GLU A 26 3.11 -24.56 -19.39
N GLU A 27 3.05 -23.23 -19.54
CA GLU A 27 3.89 -22.48 -20.47
C GLU A 27 5.23 -22.02 -19.86
N PHE A 28 5.30 -21.63 -18.58
CA PHE A 28 6.51 -21.06 -17.98
C PHE A 28 7.51 -22.09 -17.44
N LEU A 29 7.10 -23.35 -17.27
CA LEU A 29 7.99 -24.43 -16.85
C LEU A 29 8.82 -24.99 -18.02
N GLN A 30 8.44 -24.71 -19.27
CA GLN A 30 9.11 -25.25 -20.44
C GLN A 30 10.32 -24.37 -20.85
N PRO A 31 11.53 -24.95 -20.99
CA PRO A 31 12.67 -24.24 -21.55
C PRO A 31 12.34 -23.75 -22.97
N GLN A 32 12.47 -22.45 -23.24
CA GLN A 32 12.25 -21.86 -24.57
C GLN A 32 13.55 -21.28 -25.12
N GLU A 33 13.87 -21.61 -26.37
CA GLU A 33 15.03 -21.06 -27.09
C GLU A 33 14.68 -19.77 -27.87
N ASP A 34 13.42 -19.63 -28.30
CA ASP A 34 12.96 -18.49 -29.11
C ASP A 34 12.71 -17.23 -28.28
N HIS A 35 13.66 -16.30 -28.28
CA HIS A 35 13.55 -15.03 -27.55
C HIS A 35 12.30 -14.20 -27.93
N GLU A 36 11.87 -14.20 -29.19
CA GLU A 36 10.67 -13.47 -29.62
C GLU A 36 9.38 -14.09 -29.08
N LYS A 37 9.33 -15.42 -29.00
CA LYS A 37 8.20 -16.15 -28.45
C LYS A 37 8.11 -15.95 -26.94
N VAL A 38 9.25 -16.01 -26.23
CA VAL A 38 9.35 -15.68 -24.80
C VAL A 38 8.88 -14.25 -24.55
N ARG A 39 9.31 -13.29 -25.37
CA ARG A 39 8.89 -11.89 -25.26
C ARG A 39 7.37 -11.75 -25.40
N LYS A 40 6.77 -12.34 -26.43
CA LYS A 40 5.32 -12.31 -26.66
C LYS A 40 4.57 -12.96 -25.48
N MET A 41 5.03 -14.12 -25.03
CA MET A 41 4.43 -14.84 -23.90
C MET A 41 4.45 -13.99 -22.62
N LEU A 42 5.61 -13.48 -22.19
CA LEU A 42 5.73 -12.61 -21.01
C LEU A 42 4.88 -11.35 -21.13
N ALA A 43 4.86 -10.75 -22.32
CA ALA A 43 4.08 -9.55 -22.59
C ALA A 43 2.56 -9.80 -22.53
N THR A 44 2.08 -10.91 -23.09
CA THR A 44 0.67 -11.31 -22.98
C THR A 44 0.27 -11.57 -21.53
N ALA A 45 1.11 -12.30 -20.77
CA ALA A 45 0.86 -12.55 -19.36
C ALA A 45 0.81 -11.24 -18.57
N TYR A 46 1.75 -10.32 -18.80
CA TYR A 46 1.77 -9.00 -18.16
C TYR A 46 0.47 -8.21 -18.37
N ILE A 47 -0.03 -8.14 -19.61
CA ILE A 47 -1.27 -7.43 -19.93
C ILE A 47 -2.49 -8.12 -19.29
N GLN A 48 -2.52 -9.46 -19.29
CA GLN A 48 -3.61 -10.22 -18.69
C GLN A 48 -3.67 -10.05 -17.16
N TYR A 49 -2.53 -10.08 -16.46
CA TYR A 49 -2.49 -9.77 -15.03
C TYR A 49 -2.89 -8.34 -14.73
N LEU A 50 -2.52 -7.36 -15.56
CA LEU A 50 -2.98 -5.98 -15.40
C LEU A 50 -4.50 -5.87 -15.53
N ALA A 51 -5.11 -6.61 -16.45
CA ALA A 51 -6.56 -6.65 -16.61
C ALA A 51 -7.25 -7.26 -15.37
N ILE A 52 -6.72 -8.36 -14.84
CA ILE A 52 -7.21 -8.99 -13.60
C ILE A 52 -7.05 -8.01 -12.42
N PHE A 53 -5.88 -7.39 -12.29
CA PHE A 53 -5.57 -6.43 -11.25
C PHE A 53 -6.56 -5.25 -11.21
N ARG A 54 -6.89 -4.67 -12.36
CA ARG A 54 -7.89 -3.60 -12.46
C ARG A 54 -9.26 -4.02 -11.96
N LYS A 55 -9.74 -5.19 -12.40
CA LYS A 55 -11.05 -5.68 -12.00
C LYS A 55 -11.10 -6.06 -10.51
N LEU A 56 -10.01 -6.60 -9.96
CA LEU A 56 -9.89 -6.89 -8.53
C LEU A 56 -9.83 -5.61 -7.69
N GLU A 57 -9.14 -4.56 -8.15
CA GLU A 57 -9.15 -3.26 -7.49
C GLU A 57 -10.55 -2.65 -7.48
N GLU A 58 -11.24 -2.67 -8.63
CA GLU A 58 -12.63 -2.20 -8.73
C GLU A 58 -13.56 -3.00 -7.82
N ALA A 59 -13.41 -4.32 -7.75
CA ALA A 59 -14.17 -5.17 -6.83
C ALA A 59 -13.86 -4.81 -5.37
N HIS A 60 -12.59 -4.71 -4.99
CA HIS A 60 -12.17 -4.34 -3.63
C HIS A 60 -12.77 -3.00 -3.18
N ASP A 61 -12.72 -2.00 -4.06
CA ASP A 61 -13.15 -0.64 -3.77
C ASP A 61 -14.66 -0.50 -3.54
N HIS A 62 -15.46 -1.36 -4.19
CA HIS A 62 -16.93 -1.28 -4.17
C HIS A 62 -17.62 -2.36 -3.35
N LEU A 63 -16.94 -3.47 -3.03
CA LEU A 63 -17.39 -4.36 -1.97
C LEU A 63 -17.47 -3.55 -0.67
N ILE A 64 -18.46 -3.78 0.18
CA ILE A 64 -18.63 -3.14 1.51
C ILE A 64 -18.26 -4.14 2.61
N HIS A 65 -18.56 -5.41 2.37
CA HIS A 65 -18.27 -6.52 3.28
C HIS A 65 -16.77 -6.68 3.56
N GLN A 66 -16.36 -6.57 4.84
CA GLN A 66 -14.95 -6.52 5.23
C GLN A 66 -14.19 -7.83 4.99
N GLN A 67 -14.76 -9.00 5.33
CA GLN A 67 -14.06 -10.28 5.13
C GLN A 67 -13.84 -10.59 3.64
N LYS A 68 -14.82 -10.31 2.77
CA LYS A 68 -14.67 -10.39 1.31
C LYS A 68 -13.60 -9.42 0.81
N ARG A 69 -13.56 -8.18 1.31
CA ARG A 69 -12.49 -7.22 1.00
C ARG A 69 -11.12 -7.76 1.41
N ALA A 70 -10.99 -8.34 2.60
CA ALA A 70 -9.73 -8.92 3.08
C ALA A 70 -9.26 -10.09 2.19
N ALA A 71 -10.17 -10.98 1.79
CA ALA A 71 -9.85 -12.07 0.86
C ALA A 71 -9.43 -11.55 -0.52
N VAL A 72 -10.16 -10.57 -1.08
CA VAL A 72 -9.79 -9.90 -2.34
C VAL A 72 -8.44 -9.21 -2.21
N ARG A 73 -8.14 -8.56 -1.08
CA ARG A 73 -6.88 -7.88 -0.82
C ARG A 73 -5.68 -8.83 -0.87
N GLN A 74 -5.78 -10.01 -0.26
CA GLN A 74 -4.71 -11.01 -0.31
C GLN A 74 -4.37 -11.42 -1.75
N VAL A 75 -5.41 -11.68 -2.56
CA VAL A 75 -5.23 -12.02 -3.99
C VAL A 75 -4.68 -10.82 -4.76
N LEU A 76 -5.17 -9.61 -4.49
CA LEU A 76 -4.69 -8.38 -5.12
C LEU A 76 -3.19 -8.14 -4.85
N ASP A 77 -2.75 -8.32 -3.60
CA ASP A 77 -1.33 -8.27 -3.22
C ASP A 77 -0.48 -9.31 -3.99
N GLY A 78 -1.00 -10.54 -4.13
CA GLY A 78 -0.37 -11.59 -4.93
C GLY A 78 -0.22 -11.21 -6.41
N VAL A 79 -1.28 -10.64 -7.02
CA VAL A 79 -1.27 -10.22 -8.42
C VAL A 79 -0.29 -9.06 -8.62
N MET A 80 -0.25 -8.08 -7.70
CA MET A 80 0.73 -6.99 -7.73
C MET A 80 2.16 -7.50 -7.72
N GLY A 81 2.47 -8.43 -6.81
CA GLY A 81 3.79 -9.05 -6.74
C GLY A 81 4.16 -9.77 -8.04
N ARG A 82 3.21 -10.51 -8.63
CA ARG A 82 3.41 -11.22 -9.90
C ARG A 82 3.68 -10.28 -11.08
N ILE A 83 2.96 -9.15 -11.16
CA ILE A 83 3.19 -8.10 -12.17
C ILE A 83 4.63 -7.56 -12.08
N LEU A 84 5.16 -7.36 -10.86
CA LEU A 84 6.53 -6.88 -10.65
C LEU A 84 7.59 -7.93 -11.04
N GLU A 85 7.34 -9.21 -10.77
CA GLU A 85 8.21 -10.31 -11.20
C GLU A 85 8.26 -10.43 -12.72
N ILE A 86 7.10 -10.47 -13.39
CA ILE A 86 7.02 -10.56 -14.85
C ILE A 86 7.69 -9.34 -15.49
N LYS A 87 7.44 -8.14 -14.96
CA LYS A 87 8.09 -6.92 -15.44
C LYS A 87 9.62 -7.01 -15.31
N ARG A 88 10.14 -7.53 -14.20
CA ARG A 88 11.58 -7.72 -14.01
C ARG A 88 12.16 -8.66 -15.07
N GLU A 89 11.48 -9.75 -15.38
CA GLU A 89 11.91 -10.70 -16.42
C GLU A 89 11.87 -10.08 -17.82
N MET A 90 10.84 -9.31 -18.14
CA MET A 90 10.77 -8.55 -19.40
C MET A 90 11.95 -7.56 -19.53
N VAL A 91 12.30 -6.86 -18.47
CA VAL A 91 13.46 -5.95 -18.42
C VAL A 91 14.77 -6.73 -18.54
N ALA A 92 14.86 -7.92 -17.93
CA ALA A 92 16.04 -8.78 -18.02
C ALA A 92 16.23 -9.33 -19.45
N LEU A 93 15.15 -9.64 -20.16
CA LEU A 93 15.16 -10.12 -21.55
C LEU A 93 15.57 -9.01 -22.53
N GLU A 94 14.89 -7.86 -22.46
CA GLU A 94 15.07 -6.78 -23.44
C GLU A 94 16.21 -5.81 -23.08
N LYS A 95 16.71 -5.82 -21.84
CA LYS A 95 17.66 -4.82 -21.31
C LYS A 95 17.15 -3.37 -21.42
N SER A 96 15.83 -3.18 -21.35
CA SER A 96 15.15 -1.89 -21.42
C SER A 96 13.98 -1.86 -20.45
N GLU A 97 13.74 -0.71 -19.80
CA GLU A 97 12.55 -0.48 -18.95
C GLU A 97 11.28 -0.26 -19.79
N CYS A 98 11.44 0.18 -21.04
CA CYS A 98 10.35 0.45 -21.98
C CYS A 98 10.18 -0.74 -22.91
N HIS A 99 9.00 -1.34 -22.93
CA HIS A 99 8.64 -2.45 -23.81
C HIS A 99 7.65 -1.99 -24.87
N HIS A 100 7.84 -2.45 -26.09
CA HIS A 100 6.86 -2.23 -27.15
C HIS A 100 5.83 -3.36 -27.13
N MET A 101 4.56 -3.00 -26.96
CA MET A 101 3.45 -3.91 -26.72
C MET A 101 2.29 -3.71 -27.70
N ASP A 102 2.42 -2.81 -28.68
CA ASP A 102 1.27 -2.38 -29.51
C ASP A 102 0.73 -3.52 -30.38
N ASP A 103 1.62 -4.32 -30.98
CA ASP A 103 1.21 -5.51 -31.76
C ASP A 103 0.38 -6.47 -30.91
N ILE A 104 0.79 -6.65 -29.64
CA ILE A 104 0.15 -7.57 -28.71
C ILE A 104 -1.16 -6.99 -28.18
N LEU A 105 -1.22 -5.67 -27.96
CA LEU A 105 -2.48 -5.00 -27.62
C LEU A 105 -3.50 -5.12 -28.74
N MET A 106 -3.06 -4.97 -29.99
CA MET A 106 -3.93 -5.17 -31.16
C MET A 106 -4.43 -6.62 -31.24
N ASP A 107 -3.54 -7.60 -31.06
CA ASP A 107 -3.91 -9.02 -31.02
C ASP A 107 -4.92 -9.33 -29.90
N LEU A 108 -4.78 -8.68 -28.74
CA LEU A 108 -5.68 -8.84 -27.59
C LEU A 108 -6.92 -7.93 -27.64
N GLN A 109 -7.09 -7.11 -28.69
CA GLN A 109 -8.18 -6.12 -28.83
C GLN A 109 -8.28 -5.16 -27.63
N ARG A 110 -7.13 -4.73 -27.08
CA ARG A 110 -7.04 -3.81 -25.93
C ARG A 110 -6.61 -2.41 -26.35
N VAL A 111 -6.94 -1.43 -25.53
CA VAL A 111 -6.56 -0.03 -25.74
C VAL A 111 -5.23 0.24 -25.00
N PRO A 112 -4.34 1.13 -25.48
CA PRO A 112 -3.12 1.49 -24.75
C PRO A 112 -3.36 2.01 -23.32
N GLU A 113 -4.51 2.68 -23.11
CA GLU A 113 -4.99 3.09 -21.79
C GLU A 113 -5.22 1.91 -20.84
N ASP A 114 -5.32 0.67 -21.34
CA ASP A 114 -5.43 -0.56 -20.53
C ASP A 114 -4.11 -1.00 -19.89
N ILE A 115 -2.97 -0.44 -20.31
CA ILE A 115 -1.65 -0.72 -19.73
C ILE A 115 -1.40 0.10 -18.46
N ASP A 116 -2.12 1.21 -18.26
CA ASP A 116 -1.97 2.03 -17.06
C ASP A 116 -2.23 1.21 -15.79
N ILE A 117 -1.44 1.45 -14.74
CA ILE A 117 -1.58 0.70 -13.49
C ILE A 117 -2.47 1.52 -12.57
N PRO A 118 -3.68 1.05 -12.20
CA PRO A 118 -4.47 1.72 -11.18
C PRO A 118 -3.74 1.65 -9.84
N ILE A 119 -3.81 2.71 -9.06
CA ILE A 119 -3.24 2.72 -7.72
C ILE A 119 -4.34 2.23 -6.76
N PRO A 120 -4.11 1.15 -6.01
CA PRO A 120 -5.10 0.66 -5.07
C PRO A 120 -5.42 1.69 -3.99
N LYS A 121 -6.70 2.07 -3.87
CA LYS A 121 -7.10 3.13 -2.93
C LYS A 121 -7.00 2.72 -1.46
N TYR A 122 -6.92 1.43 -1.17
CA TYR A 122 -6.79 0.93 0.21
C TYR A 122 -5.48 1.35 0.89
N PHE A 123 -4.43 1.67 0.12
CA PHE A 123 -3.17 2.19 0.65
C PHE A 123 -3.38 3.39 1.58
N VAL A 124 -4.31 4.29 1.22
CA VAL A 124 -4.64 5.48 1.99
C VAL A 124 -5.93 5.29 2.79
N LYS A 125 -6.96 4.68 2.20
CA LYS A 125 -8.31 4.59 2.82
C LYS A 125 -8.30 3.87 4.17
N GLU A 126 -7.51 2.80 4.33
CA GLU A 126 -7.49 2.01 5.58
C GLU A 126 -6.86 2.78 6.75
N ASN A 127 -5.88 3.64 6.45
CA ASN A 127 -5.13 4.40 7.47
C ASN A 127 -5.51 5.89 7.50
N LEU A 128 -6.65 6.26 6.91
CA LEU A 128 -6.99 7.65 6.65
C LEU A 128 -7.09 8.51 7.92
N SER A 129 -7.63 7.97 9.02
CA SER A 129 -7.68 8.64 10.33
C SER A 129 -6.27 8.95 10.84
N ILE A 130 -5.40 7.93 10.86
CA ILE A 130 -4.00 8.04 11.29
C ILE A 130 -3.24 9.06 10.45
N LEU A 131 -3.47 9.08 9.13
CA LEU A 131 -2.82 10.04 8.22
C LEU A 131 -3.29 11.47 8.47
N GLN A 132 -4.58 11.68 8.71
CA GLN A 132 -5.12 13.01 9.05
C GLN A 132 -4.59 13.53 10.37
N ASP A 133 -4.52 12.68 11.40
CA ASP A 133 -4.00 13.08 12.71
C ASP A 133 -2.51 13.43 12.63
N ARG A 134 -1.73 12.68 11.84
CA ARG A 134 -0.33 13.00 11.55
C ARG A 134 -0.16 14.31 10.79
N GLU A 135 -1.00 14.57 9.79
CA GLU A 135 -0.96 15.82 9.03
C GLU A 135 -1.28 17.02 9.93
N ARG A 136 -2.29 16.92 10.80
CA ARG A 136 -2.60 17.95 11.80
C ARG A 136 -1.44 18.19 12.76
N PHE A 137 -0.83 17.11 13.27
CA PHE A 137 0.31 17.22 14.18
C PHE A 137 1.50 17.91 13.51
N LEU A 138 1.79 17.59 12.25
CA LEU A 138 2.84 18.26 11.48
C LEU A 138 2.52 19.73 11.25
N ASP A 139 1.26 20.07 10.92
CA ASP A 139 0.81 21.44 10.73
C ASP A 139 0.97 22.26 12.02
N GLU A 140 0.61 21.70 13.18
CA GLU A 140 0.82 22.33 14.48
C GLU A 140 2.31 22.62 14.76
N ILE A 141 3.20 21.65 14.49
CA ILE A 141 4.65 21.85 14.67
C ILE A 141 5.17 22.95 13.75
N LEU A 142 4.79 22.93 12.48
CA LEU A 142 5.25 23.90 11.48
C LEU A 142 4.73 25.31 11.76
N LEU A 143 3.51 25.44 12.29
CA LEU A 143 2.95 26.71 12.76
C LEU A 143 3.72 27.22 13.98
N ASN A 144 4.01 26.38 14.97
CA ASN A 144 4.78 26.75 16.15
C ASN A 144 6.23 27.16 15.80
N ALA A 145 6.82 26.56 14.78
CA ALA A 145 8.14 26.90 14.27
C ALA A 145 8.15 28.18 13.40
N GLY A 146 6.99 28.75 13.07
CA GLY A 146 6.86 29.93 12.20
C GLY A 146 7.20 29.66 10.72
N LEU A 147 7.17 28.40 10.29
CA LEU A 147 7.48 27.98 8.90
C LEU A 147 6.23 27.92 8.00
N LEU A 148 5.03 28.00 8.58
CA LEU A 148 3.76 28.15 7.88
C LEU A 148 3.17 29.53 8.18
N GLU A 149 2.92 30.31 7.13
CA GLU A 149 2.08 31.50 7.23
C GLU A 149 0.61 31.04 7.35
N GLN A 150 -0.10 31.51 8.38
CA GLN A 150 -1.54 31.33 8.41
C GLN A 150 -2.12 32.11 7.24
N GLU A 151 -2.74 31.42 6.28
CA GLU A 151 -3.62 32.10 5.34
C GLU A 151 -4.64 32.88 6.18
N PRO A 152 -4.82 34.19 5.94
CA PRO A 152 -5.79 34.95 6.68
C PRO A 152 -7.15 34.32 6.40
N VAL A 153 -7.67 33.58 7.37
CA VAL A 153 -9.04 33.08 7.32
C VAL A 153 -9.88 34.33 7.14
N MET A 154 -10.47 34.48 5.95
CA MET A 154 -11.41 35.57 5.71
C MET A 154 -12.49 35.40 6.77
N ALA A 155 -12.49 36.31 7.74
CA ALA A 155 -13.45 36.27 8.83
C ALA A 155 -14.84 36.24 8.20
N MET A 156 -15.61 35.18 8.47
CA MET A 156 -16.95 35.05 7.91
C MET A 156 -17.71 36.34 8.22
N THR A 157 -18.41 36.87 7.23
CA THR A 157 -19.24 38.05 7.49
C THR A 157 -20.32 37.68 8.50
N LEU A 158 -20.78 38.64 9.30
CA LEU A 158 -21.85 38.40 10.29
C LEU A 158 -23.08 37.76 9.62
N GLU A 159 -23.39 38.17 8.39
CA GLU A 159 -24.52 37.66 7.61
C GLU A 159 -24.32 36.19 7.20
N GLU A 160 -23.13 35.81 6.76
CA GLU A 160 -22.79 34.41 6.47
C GLU A 160 -22.83 33.56 7.75
N GLY A 161 -22.35 34.11 8.87
CA GLY A 161 -22.43 33.46 10.20
C GLY A 161 -23.86 33.18 10.62
N ILE A 162 -24.73 34.19 10.53
CA ILE A 162 -26.16 34.05 10.85
C ILE A 162 -26.80 33.02 9.92
N LYS A 163 -26.51 33.03 8.62
CA LYS A 163 -27.04 32.05 7.66
C LYS A 163 -26.62 30.63 8.02
N VAL A 164 -25.35 30.40 8.34
CA VAL A 164 -24.84 29.07 8.72
C VAL A 164 -25.51 28.58 10.01
N VAL A 165 -25.61 29.43 11.03
CA VAL A 165 -26.29 29.07 12.31
C VAL A 165 -27.76 28.76 12.07
N GLN A 166 -28.46 29.55 11.27
CA GLN A 166 -29.86 29.31 10.92
C GLN A 166 -30.04 28.00 10.14
N VAL A 167 -29.17 27.70 9.18
CA VAL A 167 -29.20 26.43 8.42
C VAL A 167 -28.93 25.25 9.35
N ALA A 168 -27.95 25.35 10.24
CA ALA A 168 -27.62 24.30 11.20
C ALA A 168 -28.77 24.04 12.19
N GLU A 169 -29.41 25.10 12.69
CA GLU A 169 -30.53 24.99 13.63
C GLU A 169 -31.78 24.44 12.93
N ARG A 170 -32.08 24.87 11.70
CA ARG A 170 -33.16 24.27 10.88
C ARG A 170 -32.90 22.79 10.62
N ALA A 171 -31.65 22.40 10.31
CA ALA A 171 -31.28 21.01 10.10
C ALA A 171 -31.41 20.17 11.38
N ARG A 172 -31.04 20.71 12.54
CA ARG A 172 -31.24 20.07 13.85
C ARG A 172 -32.73 19.84 14.11
N GLN A 173 -33.56 20.85 13.90
CA GLN A 173 -35.01 20.74 14.06
C GLN A 173 -35.62 19.71 13.11
N GLY A 174 -35.18 19.68 11.84
CA GLY A 174 -35.59 18.68 10.87
C GLY A 174 -35.24 17.25 11.30
N ARG A 175 -34.02 17.01 11.80
CA ARG A 175 -33.61 15.71 12.34
C ARG A 175 -34.46 15.29 13.56
N ALA A 176 -34.73 16.23 14.47
CA ALA A 176 -35.55 15.96 15.66
C ALA A 176 -37.00 15.59 15.28
N ARG A 177 -37.62 16.32 14.35
CA ARG A 177 -38.96 16.02 13.82
C ARG A 177 -39.00 14.66 13.13
N ALA A 178 -38.01 14.36 12.29
CA ALA A 178 -37.92 13.07 11.59
C ALA A 178 -37.78 11.90 12.57
N ALA A 179 -36.96 12.05 13.62
CA ALA A 179 -36.81 11.05 14.68
C ALA A 179 -38.11 10.83 15.45
N PHE A 180 -38.83 11.91 15.76
CA PHE A 180 -40.13 11.84 16.43
C PHE A 180 -41.19 11.13 15.57
N MET A 181 -41.32 11.51 14.29
CA MET A 181 -42.25 10.86 13.36
C MET A 181 -41.91 9.38 13.12
N LYS A 182 -40.62 9.03 13.07
CA LYS A 182 -40.18 7.63 12.96
C LYS A 182 -40.62 6.78 14.14
N ARG A 183 -40.62 7.33 15.37
CA ARG A 183 -41.11 6.63 16.57
C ARG A 183 -42.61 6.34 16.47
N ILE A 184 -43.41 7.33 16.10
CA ILE A 184 -44.86 7.19 15.90
C ILE A 184 -45.14 6.09 14.87
N TYR A 185 -44.46 6.12 13.72
CA TYR A 185 -44.62 5.11 12.67
C TYR A 185 -44.28 3.69 13.15
N LEU A 186 -43.20 3.52 13.93
CA LEU A 186 -42.80 2.21 14.46
C LEU A 186 -43.80 1.68 15.49
N GLU A 187 -44.39 2.56 16.30
CA GLU A 187 -45.47 2.21 17.23
C GLU A 187 -46.74 1.79 16.49
N GLU A 188 -47.18 2.56 15.49
CA GLU A 188 -48.32 2.19 14.63
C GLU A 188 -48.10 0.86 13.90
N LYS A 189 -46.87 0.61 13.42
CA LYS A 189 -46.50 -0.66 12.79
C LYS A 189 -46.56 -1.83 13.77
N ARG A 190 -46.09 -1.65 15.01
CA ARG A 190 -46.20 -2.67 16.08
C ARG A 190 -47.67 -2.96 16.42
N GLN A 191 -48.51 -1.93 16.47
CA GLN A 191 -49.95 -2.09 16.70
C GLN A 191 -50.63 -2.80 15.52
N SER A 192 -50.26 -2.44 14.29
CA SER A 192 -50.79 -3.08 13.06
C SER A 192 -50.38 -4.54 12.93
N GLN A 193 -49.15 -4.91 13.32
CA GLN A 193 -48.68 -6.30 13.31
C GLN A 193 -49.42 -7.20 14.31
N LYS A 194 -49.90 -6.64 15.44
CA LYS A 194 -50.77 -7.37 16.37
C LYS A 194 -52.14 -7.66 15.76
N VAL A 195 -52.67 -6.74 14.96
CA VAL A 195 -53.97 -6.89 14.27
C VAL A 195 -53.86 -7.84 13.07
N ASP A 196 -52.74 -7.82 12.35
CA ASP A 196 -52.52 -8.67 11.17
C ASP A 196 -52.28 -10.16 11.53
N GLN A 197 -52.01 -10.51 12.81
CA GLN A 197 -51.90 -11.91 13.28
C GLN A 197 -53.26 -12.61 13.49
N GLU A 198 -54.38 -11.87 13.57
CA GLU A 198 -55.72 -12.43 13.85
C GLU A 198 -56.55 -12.72 12.58
N MET A 199 -56.06 -12.37 11.38
CA MET A 199 -56.87 -12.39 10.15
C MET A 199 -56.57 -13.63 9.26
N GLY A 200 -57.57 -14.49 9.08
CA GLY A 200 -57.54 -15.66 8.18
C GLY A 200 -57.78 -15.32 6.70
N LYS A 201 -57.42 -16.24 5.79
CA LYS A 201 -57.41 -16.04 4.32
C LYS A 201 -58.81 -16.15 3.68
N ASN A 202 -59.56 -15.06 3.57
CA ASN A 202 -60.67 -14.92 2.59
C ASN A 202 -60.26 -14.04 1.39
N PRO A 203 -60.88 -14.19 0.21
CA PRO A 203 -60.60 -13.34 -0.96
C PRO A 203 -60.90 -11.85 -0.74
N ASN A 204 -61.90 -11.52 0.09
CA ASN A 204 -62.16 -10.13 0.51
C ASN A 204 -61.04 -9.57 1.40
N ASP A 205 -60.38 -10.41 2.20
CA ASP A 205 -59.24 -10.01 3.04
C ASP A 205 -57.99 -9.76 2.17
N ALA A 206 -57.81 -10.55 1.10
CA ALA A 206 -56.76 -10.32 0.11
C ALA A 206 -56.96 -8.98 -0.64
N ALA A 207 -58.19 -8.66 -1.06
CA ALA A 207 -58.51 -7.38 -1.68
C ALA A 207 -58.25 -6.20 -0.72
N THR A 208 -58.61 -6.36 0.56
CA THR A 208 -58.36 -5.36 1.59
C THR A 208 -56.86 -5.17 1.83
N CYS A 209 -56.07 -6.24 1.80
CA CYS A 209 -54.62 -6.19 1.91
C CYS A 209 -53.97 -5.45 0.73
N ILE A 210 -54.38 -5.74 -0.52
CA ILE A 210 -53.91 -5.04 -1.72
C ILE A 210 -54.25 -3.54 -1.65
N GLN A 211 -55.49 -3.20 -1.25
CA GLN A 211 -55.92 -1.81 -1.08
C GLN A 211 -55.13 -1.10 0.04
N LYS A 212 -54.86 -1.77 1.17
CA LYS A 212 -54.03 -1.27 2.27
C LYS A 212 -52.60 -0.97 1.80
N VAL A 213 -51.99 -1.90 1.05
CA VAL A 213 -50.64 -1.73 0.49
C VAL A 213 -50.59 -0.57 -0.50
N TRP A 214 -51.57 -0.46 -1.41
CA TRP A 214 -51.64 0.62 -2.39
C TRP A 214 -51.88 1.99 -1.75
N ARG A 215 -52.81 2.09 -0.79
CA ARG A 215 -53.06 3.32 -0.01
C ARG A 215 -51.81 3.73 0.76
N GLY A 216 -51.11 2.77 1.37
CA GLY A 216 -49.84 3.00 2.07
C GLY A 216 -48.72 3.44 1.12
N TYR A 217 -48.63 2.89 -0.09
CA TYR A 217 -47.68 3.34 -1.11
C TYR A 217 -47.96 4.79 -1.54
N ARG A 218 -49.22 5.10 -1.90
CA ARG A 218 -49.64 6.45 -2.29
C ARG A 218 -49.38 7.48 -1.18
N GLN A 219 -49.67 7.13 0.06
CA GLN A 219 -49.41 8.01 1.20
C GLN A 219 -47.91 8.25 1.40
N ARG A 220 -47.08 7.20 1.34
CA ARG A 220 -45.61 7.35 1.41
C ARG A 220 -45.07 8.25 0.32
N LYS A 221 -45.56 8.12 -0.93
CA LYS A 221 -45.19 9.01 -2.03
C LYS A 221 -45.62 10.46 -1.79
N ALA A 222 -46.79 10.69 -1.21
CA ALA A 222 -47.24 12.03 -0.84
C ALA A 222 -46.39 12.63 0.30
N THR A 223 -46.04 11.83 1.32
CA THR A 223 -45.17 12.26 2.42
C THR A 223 -43.75 12.57 1.94
N GLU A 224 -43.22 11.78 1.01
CA GLU A 224 -41.91 12.03 0.39
C GLU A 224 -41.90 13.38 -0.35
N LYS A 225 -42.94 13.67 -1.13
CA LYS A 225 -43.09 14.95 -1.82
C LYS A 225 -43.22 16.14 -0.85
N LEU A 226 -44.05 16.00 0.20
CA LEU A 226 -44.17 17.02 1.25
C LEU A 226 -42.84 17.27 1.97
N ARG A 227 -42.05 16.22 2.19
CA ARG A 227 -40.71 16.33 2.77
C ARG A 227 -39.77 17.09 1.84
N GLU A 228 -39.78 16.82 0.54
CA GLU A 228 -38.98 17.55 -0.45
C GLU A 228 -39.38 19.04 -0.49
N GLU A 229 -40.68 19.33 -0.50
CA GLU A 229 -41.23 20.69 -0.45
C GLU A 229 -40.83 21.41 0.85
N GLU A 230 -40.87 20.74 1.99
CA GLU A 230 -40.40 21.29 3.28
C GLU A 230 -38.88 21.55 3.25
N MET A 231 -38.08 20.68 2.63
CA MET A 231 -36.63 20.86 2.50
C MET A 231 -36.27 22.06 1.59
N VAL A 232 -37.06 22.31 0.54
CA VAL A 232 -36.95 23.51 -0.31
C VAL A 232 -37.38 24.75 0.47
N PHE A 233 -38.51 24.69 1.18
CA PHE A 233 -39.01 25.80 2.01
C PHE A 233 -38.02 26.18 3.13
N LEU A 234 -37.36 25.19 3.75
CA LEU A 234 -36.34 25.40 4.78
C LEU A 234 -34.99 25.90 4.20
N GLY A 235 -34.88 26.02 2.88
CA GLY A 235 -33.68 26.47 2.18
C GLY A 235 -32.53 25.47 2.23
N MET A 236 -32.82 24.18 2.49
CA MET A 236 -31.82 23.11 2.46
C MET A 236 -31.56 22.61 1.03
N ASN A 237 -32.56 22.70 0.15
CA ASN A 237 -32.46 22.43 -1.28
C ASN A 237 -32.79 23.71 -2.07
N SER A 238 -32.05 24.02 -3.13
CA SER A 238 -32.38 25.14 -4.04
C SER A 238 -33.57 24.77 -4.92
N ALA A 239 -34.54 25.69 -5.05
CA ALA A 239 -35.70 25.52 -5.92
C ALA A 239 -35.35 25.38 -7.42
N GLU A 240 -34.14 25.79 -7.81
CA GLU A 240 -33.66 25.76 -9.20
C GLU A 240 -33.30 24.35 -9.70
N MET A 241 -33.11 23.36 -8.82
CA MET A 241 -32.79 21.99 -9.22
C MET A 241 -33.95 21.19 -9.79
N ILE A 242 -35.18 21.71 -9.75
CA ILE A 242 -36.38 20.95 -10.15
C ILE A 242 -36.79 21.24 -11.60
N ASN A 243 -36.46 22.41 -12.17
CA ASN A 243 -37.05 22.87 -13.45
C ASN A 243 -36.07 23.53 -14.46
N GLY A 244 -34.75 23.45 -14.28
CA GLY A 244 -33.78 24.00 -15.23
C GLY A 244 -33.33 22.97 -16.29
N PRO A 245 -33.12 23.35 -17.58
CA PRO A 245 -32.57 22.48 -18.62
C PRO A 245 -31.05 22.19 -18.44
N GLY A 246 -30.56 22.27 -17.20
CA GLY A 246 -29.18 22.07 -16.80
C GLY A 246 -29.02 21.08 -15.65
N SER A 247 -30.04 20.27 -15.34
CA SER A 247 -29.85 19.11 -14.48
C SER A 247 -28.85 18.17 -15.15
N LEU A 248 -27.75 17.87 -14.47
CA LEU A 248 -26.94 16.72 -14.83
C LEU A 248 -27.85 15.48 -14.88
N PRO A 249 -27.62 14.53 -15.80
CA PRO A 249 -28.46 13.34 -15.89
C PRO A 249 -28.64 12.71 -14.51
N PRO A 250 -29.84 12.20 -14.16
CA PRO A 250 -30.09 11.56 -12.87
C PRO A 250 -29.07 10.46 -12.53
N ASP A 251 -28.45 9.85 -13.54
CA ASP A 251 -27.36 8.89 -13.40
C ASP A 251 -26.07 9.51 -12.83
N LEU A 252 -25.75 10.77 -13.17
CA LEU A 252 -24.53 11.47 -12.75
C LEU A 252 -24.65 12.05 -11.34
N GLU A 253 -25.84 12.53 -10.95
CA GLU A 253 -26.15 12.89 -9.56
C GLU A 253 -26.21 11.65 -8.67
N ALA A 254 -26.75 10.53 -9.15
CA ALA A 254 -26.68 9.26 -8.43
C ALA A 254 -25.23 8.79 -8.24
N MET A 255 -24.35 8.93 -9.26
CA MET A 255 -22.93 8.61 -9.13
C MET A 255 -22.17 9.54 -8.16
N SER A 256 -22.42 10.85 -8.20
CA SER A 256 -21.80 11.82 -7.27
C SER A 256 -22.28 11.62 -5.83
N SER A 257 -23.57 11.28 -5.65
CA SER A 257 -24.15 10.91 -4.35
C SER A 257 -23.59 9.59 -3.82
N LEU A 258 -23.34 8.60 -4.69
CA LEU A 258 -22.71 7.33 -4.35
C LEU A 258 -21.24 7.51 -3.92
N GLN A 259 -20.49 8.37 -4.60
CA GLN A 259 -19.10 8.70 -4.22
C GLN A 259 -19.02 9.43 -2.87
N THR A 260 -19.91 10.40 -2.65
CA THR A 260 -19.96 11.16 -1.39
C THR A 260 -20.53 10.31 -0.23
N GLY A 261 -21.43 9.37 -0.53
CA GLY A 261 -21.99 8.40 0.41
C GLY A 261 -20.98 7.31 0.82
N ALA A 262 -20.19 6.80 -0.11
CA ALA A 262 -19.14 5.81 0.18
C ALA A 262 -18.06 6.37 1.11
N GLY A 263 -17.68 7.64 0.95
CA GLY A 263 -16.72 8.31 1.85
C GLY A 263 -17.24 8.45 3.29
N LYS A 264 -18.53 8.77 3.48
CA LYS A 264 -19.14 8.89 4.81
C LYS A 264 -19.49 7.54 5.45
N ALA A 265 -19.86 6.53 4.65
CA ALA A 265 -20.14 5.18 5.12
C ALA A 265 -18.87 4.47 5.62
N ASN A 266 -17.73 4.68 4.96
CA ASN A 266 -16.46 4.06 5.37
C ASN A 266 -15.89 4.70 6.67
N VAL A 267 -16.05 6.01 6.89
CA VAL A 267 -15.63 6.68 8.13
C VAL A 267 -16.49 6.24 9.32
N LEU A 268 -17.81 6.10 9.13
CA LEU A 268 -18.70 5.55 10.14
C LEU A 268 -18.45 4.05 10.41
N GLN A 269 -17.86 3.30 9.46
CA GLN A 269 -17.54 1.88 9.62
C GLN A 269 -16.34 1.63 10.53
N GLY A 270 -15.27 2.42 10.43
CA GLY A 270 -14.12 2.29 11.34
C GLY A 270 -14.51 2.54 12.80
N GLU A 271 -15.39 3.54 13.04
CA GLU A 271 -15.91 3.85 14.37
C GLU A 271 -16.93 2.82 14.90
N PHE A 272 -17.61 2.08 14.02
CA PHE A 272 -18.51 0.98 14.42
C PHE A 272 -17.72 -0.27 14.83
N GLN A 273 -16.61 -0.53 14.15
CA GLN A 273 -15.76 -1.70 14.33
C GLN A 273 -15.06 -1.71 15.71
N GLU A 274 -14.45 -0.60 16.13
CA GLU A 274 -13.82 -0.50 17.46
C GLU A 274 -14.81 -0.65 18.62
N ARG A 275 -16.12 -0.47 18.39
CA ARG A 275 -17.14 -0.61 19.44
C ARG A 275 -17.78 -1.98 19.53
N GLU A 276 -17.87 -2.74 18.43
CA GLU A 276 -18.64 -4.00 18.43
C GLU A 276 -17.79 -5.26 18.68
N GLU A 277 -16.53 -5.31 18.26
CA GLU A 277 -15.61 -6.44 18.52
C GLU A 277 -15.48 -6.80 20.01
N PRO A 278 -15.19 -5.86 20.94
CA PRO A 278 -15.13 -6.20 22.37
C PRO A 278 -16.49 -6.64 22.94
N SER A 279 -17.61 -6.16 22.39
CA SER A 279 -18.95 -6.61 22.80
C SER A 279 -19.24 -8.03 22.31
N PHE A 280 -18.76 -8.40 21.12
CA PHE A 280 -18.97 -9.72 20.54
C PHE A 280 -18.14 -10.79 21.26
N ARG A 281 -16.85 -10.52 21.50
CA ARG A 281 -15.96 -11.37 22.28
C ARG A 281 -16.50 -11.64 23.68
N GLN A 282 -17.03 -10.62 24.34
CA GLN A 282 -17.65 -10.75 25.65
C GLN A 282 -18.91 -11.64 25.61
N LYS A 283 -19.72 -11.55 24.55
CA LYS A 283 -20.89 -12.43 24.35
C LYS A 283 -20.46 -13.88 24.11
N LEU A 284 -19.45 -14.10 23.27
CA LEU A 284 -18.93 -15.44 22.94
C LEU A 284 -18.36 -16.14 24.18
N ARG A 285 -17.59 -15.41 25.00
CA ARG A 285 -17.09 -15.89 26.29
C ARG A 285 -18.23 -16.28 27.24
N GLN A 286 -19.34 -15.55 27.25
CA GLN A 286 -20.50 -15.85 28.11
C GLN A 286 -21.31 -17.05 27.63
N THR A 287 -21.46 -17.25 26.31
CA THR A 287 -22.28 -18.33 25.76
C THR A 287 -21.52 -19.65 25.62
N GLU A 288 -20.24 -19.61 25.25
CA GLU A 288 -19.49 -20.80 24.83
C GLU A 288 -18.23 -21.05 25.67
N GLY A 289 -17.77 -20.06 26.44
CA GLY A 289 -16.54 -20.17 27.22
C GLY A 289 -16.56 -21.27 28.27
N SER A 290 -17.70 -21.55 28.90
CA SER A 290 -17.84 -22.67 29.84
C SER A 290 -17.67 -24.03 29.16
N HIS A 291 -18.25 -24.19 27.97
CA HIS A 291 -18.17 -25.43 27.19
C HIS A 291 -16.75 -25.67 26.67
N ILE A 292 -16.06 -24.62 26.18
CA ILE A 292 -14.66 -24.70 25.74
C ILE A 292 -13.76 -25.10 26.93
N LYS A 293 -13.96 -24.48 28.09
CA LYS A 293 -13.22 -24.79 29.33
C LYS A 293 -13.36 -26.25 29.76
N GLU A 294 -14.59 -26.77 29.74
CA GLU A 294 -14.87 -28.18 30.09
C GLU A 294 -14.21 -29.14 29.09
N THR A 295 -14.36 -28.87 27.79
CA THR A 295 -13.77 -29.69 26.73
C THR A 295 -12.25 -29.76 26.83
N LEU A 296 -11.58 -28.61 27.05
CA LEU A 296 -10.12 -28.55 27.25
C LEU A 296 -9.68 -29.30 28.51
N GLN A 297 -10.40 -29.12 29.63
CA GLN A 297 -10.10 -29.84 30.87
C GLN A 297 -10.23 -31.35 30.71
N ASP A 298 -11.25 -31.82 29.98
CA ASP A 298 -11.47 -33.23 29.73
C ASP A 298 -10.38 -33.82 28.84
N GLN A 299 -9.99 -33.13 27.77
CA GLN A 299 -8.91 -33.55 26.88
C GLN A 299 -7.56 -33.64 27.60
N ILE A 300 -7.22 -32.63 28.41
CA ILE A 300 -5.98 -32.62 29.21
C ILE A 300 -6.02 -33.71 30.28
N SER A 301 -7.17 -33.93 30.94
CA SER A 301 -7.34 -34.99 31.93
C SER A 301 -7.19 -36.38 31.31
N GLN A 302 -7.79 -36.61 30.15
CA GLN A 302 -7.68 -37.86 29.39
C GLN A 302 -6.23 -38.14 29.01
N CYS A 303 -5.51 -37.14 28.50
CA CYS A 303 -4.10 -37.28 28.18
C CYS A 303 -3.26 -37.66 29.41
N PHE A 304 -3.48 -37.03 30.57
CA PHE A 304 -2.76 -37.41 31.79
C PHE A 304 -3.08 -38.82 32.29
N ILE A 305 -4.32 -39.28 32.12
CA ILE A 305 -4.74 -40.64 32.46
C ILE A 305 -4.05 -41.65 31.53
N GLU A 306 -4.06 -41.40 30.22
CA GLU A 306 -3.38 -42.24 29.22
C GLU A 306 -1.87 -42.30 29.46
N CYS A 307 -1.22 -41.16 29.73
CA CYS A 307 0.20 -41.11 30.10
C CYS A 307 0.48 -41.92 31.36
N ARG A 308 -0.40 -41.91 32.37
CA ARG A 308 -0.23 -42.72 33.59
C ARG A 308 -0.42 -44.21 33.30
N HIS A 309 -1.37 -44.60 32.47
CA HIS A 309 -1.57 -46.01 32.11
C HIS A 309 -0.33 -46.61 31.43
N ILE A 310 0.43 -45.78 30.71
CA ILE A 310 1.63 -46.21 29.97
C ILE A 310 2.89 -46.12 30.84
N THR A 311 3.08 -45.03 31.60
CA THR A 311 4.33 -44.75 32.34
C THR A 311 4.29 -45.10 33.82
N GLY A 312 3.10 -45.35 34.37
CA GLY A 312 2.88 -45.65 35.79
C GLY A 312 2.89 -44.44 36.72
N ARG A 313 3.20 -43.22 36.23
CA ARG A 313 3.26 -41.98 37.02
C ARG A 313 2.62 -40.81 36.26
N PHE A 314 2.10 -39.82 36.97
CA PHE A 314 1.60 -38.58 36.34
C PHE A 314 2.77 -37.71 35.83
N PRO A 315 2.70 -37.24 34.57
CA PRO A 315 3.67 -36.28 34.02
C PRO A 315 3.74 -34.96 34.80
N ASP A 316 4.82 -34.19 34.60
CA ASP A 316 4.91 -32.80 35.05
C ASP A 316 4.27 -31.87 33.99
N TYR A 317 3.63 -30.79 34.45
CA TYR A 317 2.98 -29.84 33.54
C TYR A 317 4.02 -28.99 32.80
N PRO A 318 3.93 -28.81 31.46
CA PRO A 318 4.89 -27.96 30.74
C PRO A 318 4.83 -26.50 31.21
N PRO A 319 5.97 -25.81 31.37
CA PRO A 319 5.99 -24.40 31.76
C PRO A 319 5.49 -23.48 30.64
N GLU A 320 4.95 -22.31 31.00
CA GLU A 320 4.37 -21.31 30.07
C GLU A 320 5.32 -20.91 28.93
N ASN A 321 6.62 -20.84 29.20
CA ASN A 321 7.65 -20.46 28.23
C ASN A 321 7.84 -21.46 27.06
N THR A 322 7.30 -22.68 27.18
CA THR A 322 7.38 -23.74 26.15
C THR A 322 6.03 -24.03 25.50
N GLY A 323 5.01 -23.19 25.74
CA GLY A 323 3.67 -23.33 25.15
C GLY A 323 2.61 -24.03 26.03
N GLY A 324 2.91 -24.35 27.29
CA GLY A 324 1.92 -24.90 28.22
C GLY A 324 1.21 -26.16 27.71
N SER A 325 -0.12 -26.20 27.75
CA SER A 325 -0.92 -27.33 27.23
C SER A 325 -0.87 -27.53 25.71
N THR A 326 -0.48 -26.53 24.90
CA THR A 326 -0.36 -26.73 23.44
C THR A 326 0.71 -27.75 23.07
N ALA A 327 1.79 -27.85 23.87
CA ALA A 327 2.82 -28.87 23.72
C ALA A 327 2.29 -30.30 23.92
N ILE A 328 1.26 -30.47 24.77
CA ILE A 328 0.59 -31.77 25.03
C ILE A 328 -0.19 -32.25 23.79
N PHE A 329 -0.62 -31.32 22.93
CA PHE A 329 -1.40 -31.63 21.73
C PHE A 329 -0.56 -31.70 20.45
N ILE A 330 0.57 -30.99 20.37
CA ILE A 330 1.53 -31.05 19.25
C ILE A 330 2.31 -32.37 19.28
N GLU A 331 2.58 -32.93 20.46
CA GLU A 331 3.17 -34.27 20.62
C GLU A 331 2.10 -35.36 20.72
N LYS A 332 1.59 -35.85 19.59
CA LYS A 332 0.80 -37.08 19.55
C LYS A 332 1.58 -38.26 18.96
N HIS A 333 2.35 -38.95 19.82
CA HIS A 333 2.29 -40.41 19.94
C HIS A 333 2.84 -40.83 21.31
N PRO A 334 2.07 -41.56 22.16
CA PRO A 334 2.52 -42.02 23.47
C PRO A 334 3.79 -42.90 23.46
N GLU A 335 4.13 -43.43 22.27
CA GLU A 335 5.30 -44.27 22.03
C GLU A 335 6.61 -43.47 22.05
N GLN A 336 6.61 -42.21 21.60
CA GLN A 336 7.83 -41.39 21.56
C GLN A 336 8.20 -40.83 22.93
N VAL A 337 7.22 -40.57 23.80
CA VAL A 337 7.44 -40.16 25.19
C VAL A 337 8.01 -41.31 26.03
N ALA A 338 7.56 -42.55 25.76
CA ALA A 338 8.14 -43.75 26.35
C ALA A 338 9.58 -43.99 25.88
N GLU A 339 9.88 -43.71 24.61
CA GLU A 339 11.24 -43.75 24.04
C GLU A 339 12.14 -42.64 24.60
N GLU A 340 11.62 -41.43 24.83
CA GLU A 340 12.40 -40.31 25.37
C GLU A 340 12.69 -40.49 26.88
N LEU A 341 11.75 -41.08 27.63
CA LEU A 341 11.95 -41.49 29.03
C LEU A 341 12.88 -42.72 29.14
N ALA A 342 12.85 -43.64 28.16
CA ALA A 342 13.81 -44.72 28.03
C ALA A 342 15.21 -44.18 27.66
N ALA A 343 15.30 -43.17 26.78
CA ALA A 343 16.53 -42.51 26.39
C ALA A 343 17.15 -41.69 27.52
N LYS A 344 16.34 -41.03 28.37
CA LYS A 344 16.80 -40.33 29.59
C LYS A 344 17.32 -41.32 30.64
N ARG A 345 16.67 -42.48 30.81
CA ARG A 345 17.15 -43.59 31.65
C ARG A 345 18.41 -44.26 31.10
N GLU A 346 18.59 -44.32 29.78
CA GLU A 346 19.82 -44.79 29.14
C GLU A 346 20.94 -43.75 29.20
N ALA A 347 20.64 -42.45 29.12
CA ALA A 347 21.62 -41.37 29.23
C ALA A 347 22.19 -41.27 30.66
N GLU A 348 21.35 -41.40 31.69
CA GLU A 348 21.79 -41.46 33.09
C GLU A 348 22.60 -42.74 33.42
N LYS A 349 22.37 -43.84 32.68
CA LYS A 349 23.21 -45.04 32.74
C LYS A 349 24.54 -44.88 32.00
N ARG A 350 24.55 -44.16 30.88
CA ARG A 350 25.75 -43.92 30.06
C ARG A 350 26.66 -42.83 30.63
N GLU A 351 26.16 -41.93 31.48
CA GLU A 351 26.98 -40.97 32.24
C GLU A 351 27.75 -41.60 33.41
N LYS A 352 27.44 -42.85 33.82
CA LYS A 352 28.18 -43.57 34.86
C LYS A 352 29.28 -44.52 34.35
N GLU A 353 29.46 -44.67 33.03
CA GLU A 353 30.43 -45.61 32.45
C GLU A 353 31.44 -45.00 31.46
N LYS A 354 31.58 -43.67 31.39
CA LYS A 354 32.65 -43.04 30.60
C LYS A 354 33.53 -42.11 31.44
N ASN A 355 34.31 -42.73 32.32
CA ASN A 355 35.59 -42.19 32.76
C ASN A 355 36.71 -43.08 32.18
N GLY A 356 37.48 -42.54 31.23
CA GLY A 356 38.80 -43.04 30.86
C GLY A 356 38.94 -43.62 29.45
N LYS A 357 39.29 -42.76 28.48
CA LYS A 357 40.58 -42.77 27.73
C LYS A 357 40.46 -42.01 26.40
N GLU A 358 41.28 -40.98 26.28
CA GLU A 358 41.67 -40.34 25.03
C GLU A 358 42.67 -41.21 24.27
N GLU A 359 42.60 -41.27 22.94
CA GLU A 359 43.73 -40.91 22.08
C GLU A 359 43.33 -40.69 20.61
N LYS A 360 44.14 -39.86 19.94
CA LYS A 360 43.93 -39.14 18.66
C LYS A 360 44.07 -40.01 17.41
N GLU A 361 43.19 -39.81 16.42
CA GLU A 361 43.55 -39.86 15.00
C GLU A 361 42.77 -38.82 14.17
N ARG A 362 43.46 -38.07 13.31
CA ARG A 362 42.89 -37.12 12.34
C ARG A 362 42.67 -37.83 11.01
N PRO A 363 41.59 -37.50 10.26
CA PRO A 363 41.67 -37.54 8.80
C PRO A 363 41.28 -36.22 8.14
N ALA A 364 41.78 -36.10 6.92
CA ALA A 364 41.88 -34.91 6.10
C ALA A 364 40.54 -34.34 5.60
N VAL A 365 40.48 -33.00 5.57
CA VAL A 365 39.46 -32.23 4.87
C VAL A 365 39.58 -32.48 3.35
N LYS A 366 38.64 -33.26 2.79
CA LYS A 366 38.40 -33.30 1.35
C LYS A 366 37.65 -32.03 0.96
N LYS A 367 38.28 -31.23 0.11
CA LYS A 367 37.70 -30.05 -0.55
C LYS A 367 36.43 -30.44 -1.32
N PRO A 368 35.39 -29.59 -1.35
CA PRO A 368 34.20 -29.82 -2.15
C PRO A 368 34.58 -29.90 -3.64
N PRO A 369 33.97 -30.81 -4.42
CA PRO A 369 34.27 -30.95 -5.83
C PRO A 369 33.93 -29.64 -6.56
N LYS A 370 34.90 -29.17 -7.35
CA LYS A 370 34.70 -28.10 -8.33
C LYS A 370 33.52 -28.49 -9.22
N VAL A 371 32.44 -27.73 -9.10
CA VAL A 371 31.32 -27.74 -10.03
C VAL A 371 31.92 -27.59 -11.42
N GLY A 372 31.85 -28.69 -12.19
CA GLY A 372 32.19 -28.67 -13.60
C GLY A 372 31.35 -27.58 -14.27
N LYS A 373 31.97 -26.85 -15.19
CA LYS A 373 31.28 -25.94 -16.11
C LYS A 373 30.03 -26.66 -16.62
N GLN A 374 28.87 -26.28 -16.07
CA GLN A 374 27.61 -26.54 -16.74
C GLN A 374 27.74 -25.86 -18.09
N ILE A 375 27.56 -26.68 -19.11
CA ILE A 375 27.21 -26.22 -20.45
C ILE A 375 26.06 -25.25 -20.24
N VAL A 376 26.25 -24.01 -20.68
CA VAL A 376 25.19 -23.00 -20.63
C VAL A 376 24.14 -23.48 -21.63
N ASP A 377 23.09 -24.14 -21.15
CA ASP A 377 21.86 -24.24 -21.91
C ASP A 377 21.33 -22.81 -22.01
N ASP A 378 21.47 -22.20 -23.18
CA ASP A 378 20.96 -20.85 -23.52
C ASP A 378 19.41 -20.78 -23.52
N SER A 379 18.75 -21.80 -22.98
CA SER A 379 17.29 -21.89 -22.93
C SER A 379 16.73 -21.08 -21.76
N TRP A 380 15.82 -20.15 -22.07
CA TRP A 380 15.19 -19.28 -21.09
C TRP A 380 14.23 -20.08 -20.20
N LYS A 381 14.29 -19.81 -18.88
CA LYS A 381 13.35 -20.32 -17.86
C LYS A 381 12.95 -19.19 -16.94
N MET A 382 11.68 -19.19 -16.53
CA MET A 382 11.16 -18.21 -15.57
C MET A 382 11.88 -18.35 -14.22
N GLY A 383 12.21 -17.22 -13.57
CA GLY A 383 12.73 -17.22 -12.21
C GLY A 383 11.70 -17.76 -11.20
N PRO A 384 12.13 -18.25 -10.02
CA PRO A 384 11.22 -18.67 -8.97
C PRO A 384 10.36 -17.49 -8.50
N SER A 385 9.07 -17.72 -8.34
CA SER A 385 8.09 -16.72 -7.89
C SER A 385 7.80 -16.85 -6.40
N ASN A 386 7.71 -15.72 -5.70
CA ASN A 386 7.31 -15.69 -4.29
C ASN A 386 5.78 -15.51 -4.11
N PHE A 387 5.06 -15.16 -5.17
CA PHE A 387 3.63 -14.82 -5.10
C PHE A 387 2.69 -15.91 -5.64
N LEU A 388 3.19 -16.92 -6.34
CA LEU A 388 2.32 -17.99 -6.86
C LEU A 388 1.65 -18.78 -5.73
N SER A 389 2.34 -19.06 -4.63
CA SER A 389 1.73 -19.74 -3.48
C SER A 389 0.59 -18.91 -2.89
N ILE A 390 0.78 -17.60 -2.73
CA ILE A 390 -0.23 -16.67 -2.20
C ILE A 390 -1.47 -16.64 -3.12
N LEU A 391 -1.26 -16.63 -4.43
CA LEU A 391 -2.35 -16.65 -5.41
C LEU A 391 -3.12 -17.98 -5.41
N GLU A 392 -2.42 -19.10 -5.29
CA GLU A 392 -3.01 -20.44 -5.24
C GLU A 392 -3.79 -20.67 -3.93
N GLU A 393 -3.25 -20.21 -2.80
CA GLU A 393 -3.92 -20.20 -1.50
C GLU A 393 -5.20 -19.35 -1.55
N GLY A 394 -5.11 -18.11 -2.06
CA GLY A 394 -6.27 -17.23 -2.21
C GLY A 394 -7.35 -17.79 -3.15
N SER A 395 -6.96 -18.44 -4.24
CA SER A 395 -7.90 -19.14 -5.12
C SER A 395 -8.56 -20.34 -4.44
N SER A 396 -7.79 -21.11 -3.67
CA SER A 396 -8.32 -22.25 -2.93
C SER A 396 -9.30 -21.80 -1.84
N GLN A 397 -8.98 -20.74 -1.10
CA GLN A 397 -9.88 -20.13 -0.12
C GLN A 397 -11.17 -19.63 -0.79
N TYR A 398 -11.08 -19.00 -1.96
CA TYR A 398 -12.27 -18.59 -2.70
C TYR A 398 -13.19 -19.76 -3.05
N LYS A 399 -12.64 -20.86 -3.58
CA LYS A 399 -13.41 -22.06 -3.97
C LYS A 399 -14.08 -22.72 -2.77
N VAL A 400 -13.36 -22.86 -1.67
CA VAL A 400 -13.86 -23.52 -0.46
C VAL A 400 -14.95 -22.68 0.20
N PHE A 401 -14.73 -21.37 0.36
CA PHE A 401 -15.56 -20.54 1.23
C PHE A 401 -16.56 -19.65 0.49
N TRP A 402 -16.20 -19.13 -0.69
CA TRP A 402 -16.94 -18.03 -1.32
C TRP A 402 -17.71 -18.44 -2.59
N GLU A 403 -17.25 -19.44 -3.34
CA GLU A 403 -17.82 -19.82 -4.64
C GLU A 403 -19.30 -20.25 -4.56
N ASN A 404 -19.68 -20.98 -3.50
CA ASN A 404 -21.03 -21.55 -3.36
C ASN A 404 -21.98 -20.72 -2.48
N ARG A 405 -21.56 -19.55 -1.95
CA ARG A 405 -22.40 -18.71 -1.08
C ARG A 405 -23.27 -17.75 -1.91
N ASP A 406 -24.57 -18.04 -1.96
CA ASP A 406 -25.54 -17.29 -2.77
C ASP A 406 -26.00 -15.99 -2.05
N ASN A 407 -25.27 -14.90 -2.25
CA ASN A 407 -25.46 -13.61 -1.55
C ASN A 407 -26.65 -12.77 -2.05
N ARG A 408 -27.67 -13.37 -2.67
CA ARG A 408 -28.80 -12.62 -3.27
C ARG A 408 -29.68 -11.90 -2.23
N TRP A 409 -29.62 -12.32 -0.98
CA TRP A 409 -30.47 -11.83 0.11
C TRP A 409 -29.76 -10.85 1.05
N ASP A 410 -28.44 -10.70 0.92
CA ASP A 410 -27.63 -9.85 1.77
C ASP A 410 -27.45 -8.45 1.13
N PHE A 411 -28.48 -7.63 1.27
CA PHE A 411 -28.50 -6.26 0.74
C PHE A 411 -27.62 -5.30 1.55
N LEU A 412 -27.40 -5.58 2.83
CA LEU A 412 -26.66 -4.73 3.75
C LEU A 412 -25.15 -5.04 3.73
N GLN A 413 -24.75 -6.23 3.26
CA GLN A 413 -23.37 -6.69 3.28
C GLN A 413 -22.79 -6.69 4.71
N ASP A 414 -23.62 -7.12 5.66
CA ASP A 414 -23.22 -7.25 7.06
C ASP A 414 -22.20 -8.40 7.21
N HIS A 415 -21.37 -8.37 8.25
CA HIS A 415 -20.38 -9.42 8.49
C HIS A 415 -21.04 -10.78 8.69
N ASP A 416 -20.41 -11.84 8.17
CA ASP A 416 -20.81 -13.21 8.48
C ASP A 416 -20.42 -13.52 9.95
N PRO A 417 -21.40 -13.68 10.87
CA PRO A 417 -21.11 -13.81 12.29
C PRO A 417 -20.43 -15.15 12.62
N GLU A 418 -20.49 -16.14 11.73
CA GLU A 418 -19.85 -17.45 11.93
C GLU A 418 -18.33 -17.38 11.75
N LEU A 419 -17.84 -16.63 10.76
CA LEU A 419 -16.40 -16.44 10.54
C LEU A 419 -15.77 -15.62 11.68
N ILE A 420 -16.46 -14.56 12.13
CA ILE A 420 -16.01 -13.79 13.30
C ILE A 420 -16.01 -14.68 14.55
N LYS A 421 -17.02 -15.55 14.72
CA LYS A 421 -17.03 -16.50 15.84
C LYS A 421 -15.86 -17.45 15.78
N GLU A 422 -15.47 -17.96 14.61
CA GLU A 422 -14.37 -18.90 14.49
C GLU A 422 -13.02 -18.27 14.81
N GLU A 423 -12.75 -17.05 14.31
CA GLU A 423 -11.53 -16.30 14.63
C GLU A 423 -11.49 -15.92 16.12
N GLU A 424 -12.57 -15.34 16.65
CA GLU A 424 -12.67 -14.98 18.06
C GLU A 424 -12.67 -16.20 19.00
N ARG A 425 -13.14 -17.37 18.53
CA ARG A 425 -13.07 -18.63 19.30
C ARG A 425 -11.64 -19.01 19.57
N GLU A 426 -10.73 -18.87 18.62
CA GLU A 426 -9.31 -19.23 18.79
C GLU A 426 -8.67 -18.35 19.86
N GLU A 427 -8.86 -17.03 19.79
CA GLU A 427 -8.33 -16.11 20.81
C GLU A 427 -8.96 -16.31 22.19
N VAL A 428 -10.29 -16.51 22.24
CA VAL A 428 -11.00 -16.78 23.49
C VAL A 428 -10.59 -18.15 24.04
N GLU A 429 -10.34 -19.14 23.18
CA GLU A 429 -9.83 -20.45 23.56
C GLU A 429 -8.42 -20.33 24.13
N ASP A 430 -7.52 -19.55 23.56
CA ASP A 430 -6.17 -19.29 24.10
C ASP A 430 -6.20 -18.62 25.48
N GLU A 431 -7.06 -17.60 25.65
CA GLU A 431 -7.26 -16.95 26.95
C GLU A 431 -7.84 -17.93 27.99
N ILE A 432 -8.82 -18.75 27.60
CA ILE A 432 -9.43 -19.78 28.47
C ILE A 432 -8.42 -20.89 28.75
N ARG A 433 -7.56 -21.24 27.79
CA ARG A 433 -6.53 -22.26 27.91
C ARG A 433 -5.49 -21.87 28.96
N GLY A 434 -5.08 -20.60 29.03
CA GLY A 434 -4.27 -20.10 30.14
C GLY A 434 -4.93 -20.33 31.51
N GLN A 435 -6.24 -20.05 31.63
CA GLN A 435 -7.00 -20.31 32.86
C GLN A 435 -7.18 -21.81 33.15
N VAL A 436 -7.31 -22.64 32.11
CA VAL A 436 -7.42 -24.10 32.23
C VAL A 436 -6.08 -24.67 32.72
N ASP A 437 -4.97 -24.20 32.19
CA ASP A 437 -3.62 -24.64 32.54
C ASP A 437 -3.33 -24.41 34.04
N GLU A 438 -3.66 -23.24 34.57
CA GLU A 438 -3.55 -22.94 36.00
C GLU A 438 -4.38 -23.93 36.85
N VAL A 439 -5.64 -24.13 36.48
CA VAL A 439 -6.55 -25.04 37.21
C VAL A 439 -6.10 -26.50 37.13
N MET A 440 -5.59 -26.92 35.97
CA MET A 440 -5.12 -28.28 35.74
C MET A 440 -3.80 -28.56 36.47
N GLN A 441 -2.89 -27.57 36.57
CA GLN A 441 -1.69 -27.66 37.40
C GLN A 441 -2.04 -27.88 38.87
N GLU A 442 -3.01 -27.14 39.42
CA GLU A 442 -3.48 -27.34 40.80
C GLU A 442 -4.13 -28.71 41.01
N LYS A 443 -4.96 -29.16 40.07
CA LYS A 443 -5.60 -30.49 40.12
C LYS A 443 -4.54 -31.59 40.10
N LEU A 444 -3.51 -31.46 39.26
CA LEU A 444 -2.42 -32.43 39.13
C LEU A 444 -1.54 -32.48 40.38
N LEU A 445 -1.28 -31.34 41.02
CA LEU A 445 -0.63 -31.28 42.33
C LEU A 445 -1.43 -32.02 43.42
N LYS A 446 -2.75 -31.80 43.48
CA LYS A 446 -3.65 -32.49 44.42
C LYS A 446 -3.71 -34.00 44.13
N LEU A 447 -3.73 -34.40 42.86
CA LEU A 447 -3.72 -35.80 42.43
C LEU A 447 -2.41 -36.50 42.78
N LYS A 448 -1.25 -35.85 42.56
CA LYS A 448 0.06 -36.38 43.00
C LYS A 448 0.10 -36.55 44.52
N GLN A 449 -0.39 -35.58 45.28
CA GLN A 449 -0.48 -35.67 46.74
C GLN A 449 -1.42 -36.79 47.23
N ALA A 450 -2.53 -37.04 46.52
CA ALA A 450 -3.49 -38.07 46.87
C ALA A 450 -3.05 -39.49 46.48
N VAL A 451 -2.29 -39.64 45.38
CA VAL A 451 -1.81 -40.93 44.88
C VAL A 451 -0.48 -41.34 45.53
N ASP A 452 0.40 -40.39 45.84
CA ASP A 452 1.69 -40.64 46.51
C ASP A 452 1.56 -40.66 48.05
N GLY A 453 0.35 -40.80 48.59
CA GLY A 453 0.11 -40.94 50.03
C GLY A 453 0.70 -42.23 50.60
N GLU A 454 1.75 -42.10 51.42
CA GLU A 454 2.48 -43.13 52.19
C GLU A 454 3.65 -43.86 51.51
N THR A 455 4.66 -43.14 51.01
CA THR A 455 6.05 -43.62 51.16
C THR A 455 7.02 -42.47 51.43
N GLY A 456 7.53 -42.38 52.67
CA GLY A 456 8.75 -41.63 52.97
C GLY A 456 8.68 -40.73 54.20
N ALA A 457 9.06 -41.27 55.35
CA ALA A 457 9.29 -40.54 56.57
C ALA A 457 10.28 -39.35 56.41
N LYS A 458 10.01 -38.29 57.18
CA LYS A 458 10.79 -37.05 57.37
C LYS A 458 12.32 -37.22 57.36
N LYS A 459 13.03 -36.27 56.73
CA LYS A 459 14.26 -35.67 57.30
C LYS A 459 14.31 -34.14 57.09
N SER A 460 14.24 -33.48 58.24
CA SER A 460 14.56 -32.09 58.65
C SER A 460 15.30 -31.13 57.71
N LYS A 461 14.87 -29.87 57.70
CA LYS A 461 15.68 -28.74 58.22
C LYS A 461 14.81 -27.55 58.65
N ALA A 462 15.37 -26.82 59.62
CA ALA A 462 14.71 -25.96 60.60
C ALA A 462 14.39 -24.54 60.12
N GLU A 463 13.58 -23.89 60.95
CA GLU A 463 13.05 -22.52 60.89
C GLU A 463 14.07 -21.39 60.70
N LYS A 464 13.61 -20.35 60.00
CA LYS A 464 13.69 -18.91 60.31
C LYS A 464 12.85 -18.23 59.22
N GLY A 465 11.73 -17.54 59.47
CA GLY A 465 11.36 -16.67 60.56
C GLY A 465 10.81 -15.41 59.89
N GLU A 466 9.49 -15.26 59.85
CA GLU A 466 8.78 -14.14 59.26
C GLU A 466 9.06 -12.85 60.04
N LYS A 467 9.39 -11.74 59.36
CA LYS A 467 9.27 -10.38 59.90
C LYS A 467 8.88 -9.35 58.83
N VAL A 468 7.70 -8.82 59.05
CA VAL A 468 7.03 -7.62 58.50
C VAL A 468 7.95 -6.38 58.44
N ARG A 469 7.77 -5.53 57.41
CA ARG A 469 7.57 -4.05 57.45
C ARG A 469 7.69 -3.45 56.04
N ALA A 470 6.64 -2.82 55.51
CA ALA A 470 6.26 -1.41 55.66
C ALA A 470 7.05 -0.45 54.76
N ALA A 471 6.31 0.38 54.02
CA ALA A 471 6.77 1.44 53.14
C ALA A 471 7.63 2.49 53.87
N ARG A 472 8.74 2.94 53.25
CA ARG A 472 9.21 4.33 53.35
C ARG A 472 10.17 4.72 52.21
N TRP A 473 10.05 6.00 51.90
CA TRP A 473 10.66 6.90 50.92
C TRP A 473 12.21 7.05 51.00
N GLU A 474 12.78 7.46 49.87
CA GLU A 474 13.94 8.37 49.64
C GLU A 474 15.29 7.82 49.13
N LYS A 475 15.58 8.22 47.87
CA LYS A 475 16.73 8.99 47.34
C LYS A 475 18.19 8.52 47.49
N GLY A 476 18.87 8.55 46.32
CA GLY A 476 20.29 8.82 46.13
C GLY A 476 21.17 7.58 46.29
N GLY A 477 22.01 7.15 45.35
CA GLY A 477 22.68 7.84 44.27
C GLY A 477 24.15 7.38 44.32
N ALA A 478 24.58 6.59 43.35
CA ALA A 478 26.00 6.30 43.12
C ALA A 478 26.23 6.01 41.63
N ALA A 479 26.42 7.11 40.91
CA ALA A 479 27.33 7.28 39.77
C ALA A 479 27.45 6.10 38.78
N SER A 480 26.48 5.99 37.87
CA SER A 480 26.85 5.68 36.49
C SER A 480 27.48 6.94 35.90
N ILE A 481 28.68 6.76 35.37
CA ILE A 481 29.49 7.75 34.68
C ILE A 481 28.61 8.53 33.69
N PRO A 482 28.68 9.87 33.63
CA PRO A 482 27.95 10.64 32.63
C PRO A 482 28.50 10.27 31.26
N CYS A 483 27.74 9.49 30.50
CA CYS A 483 27.99 9.36 29.06
C CYS A 483 27.86 10.77 28.46
N PRO A 484 28.93 11.32 27.86
CA PRO A 484 28.86 12.59 27.17
C PRO A 484 27.85 12.44 26.03
N ALA A 485 27.00 13.46 25.83
CA ALA A 485 26.15 13.74 24.67
C ALA A 485 26.03 12.64 23.58
N MET A 486 24.78 12.20 23.33
CA MET A 486 24.29 11.47 22.13
C MET A 486 24.05 9.96 22.26
N SER A 487 22.99 9.55 22.97
CA SER A 487 22.34 8.26 22.68
C SER A 487 20.90 8.47 22.21
N LEU A 488 20.69 8.23 20.92
CA LEU A 488 19.39 8.26 20.23
C LEU A 488 18.39 7.21 20.76
N ALA A 489 18.85 6.22 21.54
CA ALA A 489 18.03 5.13 22.03
C ALA A 489 17.03 5.56 23.12
N CYS A 490 17.33 6.62 23.89
CA CYS A 490 16.50 7.08 25.01
C CYS A 490 15.49 8.19 24.65
N ARG A 491 15.45 8.64 23.38
CA ARG A 491 14.54 9.71 22.93
C ARG A 491 13.24 9.14 22.36
N THR A 492 12.11 9.79 22.69
CA THR A 492 10.78 9.50 22.13
C THR A 492 10.72 9.82 20.64
N ILE A 493 9.86 9.13 19.89
CA ILE A 493 9.73 9.31 18.44
C ILE A 493 9.18 10.71 18.13
N ASP A 494 8.21 11.19 18.91
CA ASP A 494 7.59 12.51 18.72
C ASP A 494 8.59 13.66 18.85
N SER A 495 9.54 13.55 19.79
CA SER A 495 10.62 14.53 19.94
C SER A 495 11.55 14.53 18.73
N LEU A 496 11.86 13.37 18.16
CA LEU A 496 12.68 13.28 16.95
C LEU A 496 11.91 13.78 15.72
N TYR A 497 10.61 13.52 15.66
CA TYR A 497 9.74 14.00 14.59
C TYR A 497 9.67 15.54 14.60
N GLN A 498 9.50 16.14 15.78
CA GLN A 498 9.53 17.57 15.98
C GLN A 498 10.88 18.18 15.59
N GLU A 499 12.00 17.60 16.05
CA GLU A 499 13.35 18.08 15.70
C GLU A 499 13.58 18.06 14.17
N LEU A 500 13.14 17.00 13.48
CA LEU A 500 13.26 16.89 12.03
C LEU A 500 12.35 17.88 11.27
N ALA A 501 11.18 18.19 11.80
CA ALA A 501 10.27 19.19 11.23
C ALA A 501 10.82 20.61 11.42
N GLU A 502 11.29 20.96 12.63
CA GLU A 502 11.92 22.26 12.93
C GLU A 502 13.20 22.48 12.13
N ALA A 503 13.99 21.43 11.90
CA ALA A 503 15.17 21.47 11.04
C ALA A 503 14.83 21.61 9.54
N GLY A 504 13.55 21.59 9.15
CA GLY A 504 13.07 21.67 7.77
C GLY A 504 13.34 20.40 6.96
N LEU A 505 13.76 19.30 7.61
CA LEU A 505 14.05 18.03 6.96
C LEU A 505 12.78 17.24 6.68
N LEU A 506 11.76 17.33 7.53
CA LEU A 506 10.44 16.80 7.29
C LEU A 506 9.55 17.89 6.68
N ILE A 507 8.99 17.64 5.48
CA ILE A 507 8.25 18.65 4.72
C ILE A 507 6.81 18.19 4.49
N LYS A 508 5.86 19.13 4.58
CA LYS A 508 4.47 18.90 4.18
C LYS A 508 4.37 18.47 2.72
N VAL A 509 3.73 17.34 2.50
CA VAL A 509 3.48 16.80 1.16
C VAL A 509 2.45 17.68 0.46
N LYS A 510 2.71 18.06 -0.80
CA LYS A 510 1.68 18.69 -1.63
C LYS A 510 0.76 17.59 -2.15
N HIS A 511 -0.53 17.67 -1.85
CA HIS A 511 -1.55 16.73 -2.34
C HIS A 511 -1.64 16.82 -3.86
N VAL A 512 -1.06 15.83 -4.54
CA VAL A 512 -1.07 15.67 -6.01
C VAL A 512 -1.22 14.19 -6.31
N ASN A 513 -2.14 13.82 -7.18
CA ASN A 513 -2.32 12.42 -7.56
C ASN A 513 -1.41 12.06 -8.73
N LEU A 514 -1.09 10.78 -8.89
CA LEU A 514 -0.29 10.33 -10.03
C LEU A 514 -1.06 10.50 -11.35
N SER A 515 -2.38 10.41 -11.32
CA SER A 515 -3.28 10.65 -12.46
C SER A 515 -3.14 12.06 -13.04
N ASP A 516 -2.78 13.05 -12.21
CA ASP A 516 -2.56 14.44 -12.62
C ASP A 516 -1.30 14.60 -13.49
N TYR A 517 -0.41 13.61 -13.54
CA TYR A 517 0.73 13.60 -14.44
C TYR A 517 0.29 13.15 -15.85
N LEU A 518 -0.10 14.13 -16.66
CA LEU A 518 -0.72 13.93 -17.97
C LEU A 518 0.27 13.52 -19.05
N GLY A 519 -0.08 12.47 -19.80
CA GLY A 519 0.65 11.99 -20.98
C GLY A 519 -0.26 11.24 -21.95
N TYR A 520 0.10 11.22 -23.22
CA TYR A 520 -0.56 10.40 -24.24
C TYR A 520 0.38 9.32 -24.77
N TYR A 521 -0.17 8.14 -25.08
CA TYR A 521 0.59 7.03 -25.65
C TYR A 521 0.91 7.28 -27.13
N ASP A 522 2.18 7.33 -27.48
CA ASP A 522 2.61 7.51 -28.87
C ASP A 522 2.82 6.14 -29.55
N CYS A 523 1.79 5.65 -30.24
CA CYS A 523 1.84 4.39 -30.99
C CYS A 523 2.76 4.44 -32.22
N LEU A 524 3.20 5.62 -32.66
CA LEU A 524 4.03 5.79 -33.86
C LEU A 524 5.54 5.71 -33.58
N ARG A 525 5.94 5.52 -32.32
CA ARG A 525 7.33 5.56 -31.84
C ARG A 525 8.20 4.35 -32.24
N ASN A 526 7.70 3.49 -33.13
CA ASN A 526 8.35 2.24 -33.56
C ASN A 526 9.52 2.45 -34.52
N SER A 527 9.50 3.54 -35.27
CA SER A 527 10.51 3.85 -36.31
C SER A 527 11.95 4.01 -35.75
N PRO A 528 12.21 4.73 -34.64
CA PRO A 528 13.57 4.89 -34.12
C PRO A 528 14.19 3.64 -33.48
N ARG A 529 13.42 2.65 -32.99
CA ARG A 529 14.00 1.38 -32.47
C ARG A 529 14.64 0.54 -33.58
N GLN A 530 14.07 0.57 -34.79
CA GLN A 530 14.63 -0.12 -35.95
C GLN A 530 15.96 0.53 -36.41
N ALA A 531 16.17 1.80 -36.10
CA ALA A 531 17.40 2.55 -36.37
C ALA A 531 18.50 2.35 -35.30
N GLY A 532 18.31 1.44 -34.33
CA GLY A 532 19.32 1.12 -33.31
C GLY A 532 19.46 2.14 -32.17
N ALA A 533 18.61 3.18 -32.13
CA ALA A 533 18.57 4.13 -31.04
C ALA A 533 17.93 3.52 -29.78
N GLN A 534 18.45 3.86 -28.61
CA GLN A 534 17.86 3.43 -27.34
C GLN A 534 16.45 4.04 -27.19
N PRO A 535 15.43 3.25 -26.85
CA PRO A 535 14.08 3.77 -26.72
C PRO A 535 13.98 4.71 -25.53
N MET A 536 13.53 5.94 -25.79
CA MET A 536 13.16 6.89 -24.75
C MET A 536 11.76 6.53 -24.23
N PRO A 537 11.51 6.56 -22.91
CA PRO A 537 10.17 6.33 -22.38
C PRO A 537 9.19 7.38 -22.88
N SER A 538 7.92 7.03 -23.00
CA SER A 538 6.82 8.00 -23.11
C SER A 538 6.41 8.51 -21.72
N ILE A 539 5.63 9.60 -21.66
CA ILE A 539 5.16 10.13 -20.37
C ILE A 539 4.26 9.13 -19.61
N PRO A 540 3.30 8.44 -20.25
CA PRO A 540 2.54 7.38 -19.59
C PRO A 540 3.42 6.22 -19.10
N GLU A 541 4.46 5.84 -19.85
CA GLU A 541 5.42 4.84 -19.38
C GLU A 541 6.20 5.33 -18.14
N VAL A 542 6.60 6.60 -18.08
CA VAL A 542 7.21 7.17 -16.86
C VAL A 542 6.25 7.04 -15.67
N ARG A 543 4.96 7.34 -15.89
CA ARG A 543 3.90 7.18 -14.87
C ARG A 543 3.81 5.72 -14.39
N GLN A 544 3.80 4.78 -15.33
CA GLN A 544 3.78 3.35 -15.06
C GLN A 544 5.01 2.87 -14.28
N LEU A 545 6.22 3.32 -14.67
CA LEU A 545 7.47 2.97 -13.98
C LEU A 545 7.51 3.54 -12.56
N VAL A 546 6.98 4.74 -12.35
CA VAL A 546 6.82 5.33 -11.01
C VAL A 546 5.82 4.53 -10.17
N ALA A 547 4.69 4.10 -10.75
CA ALA A 547 3.75 3.23 -10.05
C ALA A 547 4.40 1.91 -9.63
N LEU A 548 5.07 1.21 -10.56
CA LEU A 548 5.71 -0.08 -10.34
C LEU A 548 6.83 -0.04 -9.29
N TYR A 549 7.72 0.94 -9.37
CA TYR A 549 8.93 0.97 -8.54
C TYR A 549 8.81 1.87 -7.31
N GLY A 550 7.92 2.85 -7.35
CA GLY A 550 7.74 3.83 -6.29
C GLY A 550 6.52 3.59 -5.41
N ILE A 551 5.38 3.22 -6.00
CA ILE A 551 4.08 3.24 -5.29
C ILE A 551 3.68 1.85 -4.81
N LEU A 552 3.61 0.86 -5.70
CA LEU A 552 3.10 -0.48 -5.34
C LEU A 552 3.92 -1.14 -4.21
N PRO A 553 5.27 -1.14 -4.23
CA PRO A 553 6.06 -1.71 -3.15
C PRO A 553 5.92 -0.92 -1.84
N LEU A 554 5.72 0.40 -1.89
CA LEU A 554 5.54 1.19 -0.67
C LEU A 554 4.14 1.04 -0.06
N GLY A 555 3.11 0.80 -0.89
CA GLY A 555 1.73 0.68 -0.44
C GLY A 555 1.46 -0.60 0.36
N SER A 556 1.95 -1.75 -0.11
CA SER A 556 1.69 -3.06 0.52
C SER A 556 2.94 -3.68 1.15
N GLN A 557 2.81 -4.12 2.40
CA GLN A 557 3.91 -4.75 3.15
C GLN A 557 4.33 -6.10 2.56
N THR A 558 3.35 -6.93 2.19
CA THR A 558 3.56 -8.27 1.59
C THR A 558 4.31 -8.15 0.27
N VAL A 559 3.94 -7.16 -0.56
CA VAL A 559 4.62 -6.86 -1.82
C VAL A 559 6.03 -6.34 -1.54
N HIS A 560 6.23 -5.40 -0.62
CA HIS A 560 7.56 -4.86 -0.31
C HIS A 560 8.58 -5.93 0.11
N GLU A 561 8.15 -6.88 0.94
CA GLU A 561 9.01 -7.94 1.48
C GLU A 561 9.38 -8.99 0.45
N ASN A 562 8.42 -9.39 -0.39
CA ASN A 562 8.55 -10.55 -1.27
C ASN A 562 8.88 -10.20 -2.73
N ALA A 563 8.56 -8.97 -3.18
CA ALA A 563 8.84 -8.52 -4.53
C ALA A 563 10.33 -8.20 -4.73
N PRO A 564 10.80 -8.09 -5.98
CA PRO A 564 12.12 -7.53 -6.26
C PRO A 564 12.27 -6.13 -5.65
N LEU A 565 12.94 -6.08 -4.50
CA LEU A 565 13.03 -4.90 -3.65
C LEU A 565 13.77 -3.74 -4.34
N VAL A 566 13.04 -2.65 -4.59
CA VAL A 566 13.58 -1.38 -5.05
C VAL A 566 13.74 -0.43 -3.86
N LYS A 567 14.98 -0.24 -3.41
CA LYS A 567 15.28 0.67 -2.28
C LYS A 567 15.54 2.11 -2.73
N SER A 568 15.88 2.31 -4.01
CA SER A 568 16.30 3.60 -4.51
C SER A 568 15.94 3.83 -5.98
N LEU A 569 15.37 5.02 -6.22
CA LEU A 569 14.87 5.48 -7.52
C LEU A 569 15.50 6.83 -7.88
N LEU A 570 15.99 6.99 -9.11
CA LEU A 570 16.50 8.26 -9.64
C LEU A 570 15.61 8.74 -10.79
N LEU A 571 15.03 9.93 -10.65
CA LEU A 571 14.32 10.63 -11.72
C LEU A 571 15.26 11.65 -12.37
N ALA A 572 15.69 11.37 -13.60
CA ALA A 572 16.57 12.23 -14.39
C ALA A 572 15.81 12.81 -15.59
N GLY A 573 16.09 14.04 -15.98
CA GLY A 573 15.52 14.65 -17.17
C GLY A 573 15.65 16.17 -17.14
N PRO A 574 15.20 16.90 -18.18
CA PRO A 574 15.29 18.35 -18.23
C PRO A 574 14.57 19.06 -17.07
N ALA A 575 14.88 20.34 -16.85
CA ALA A 575 14.16 21.14 -15.86
C ALA A 575 12.69 21.35 -16.28
N GLY A 576 11.77 21.31 -15.31
CA GLY A 576 10.34 21.55 -15.58
C GLY A 576 9.53 20.34 -16.06
N VAL A 577 10.08 19.13 -16.14
CA VAL A 577 9.31 17.91 -16.51
C VAL A 577 8.47 17.30 -15.38
N GLY A 578 8.25 18.00 -14.26
CA GLY A 578 7.43 17.48 -13.16
C GLY A 578 8.11 16.50 -12.20
N LYS A 579 9.45 16.38 -12.21
CA LYS A 579 10.19 15.46 -11.29
C LYS A 579 9.81 15.60 -9.82
N LYS A 580 9.70 16.84 -9.32
CA LYS A 580 9.31 17.12 -7.93
C LYS A 580 7.84 16.76 -7.68
N MET A 581 6.97 16.97 -8.67
CA MET A 581 5.55 16.61 -8.60
C MET A 581 5.39 15.09 -8.46
N LEU A 582 6.17 14.29 -9.21
CA LEU A 582 6.16 12.83 -9.09
C LEU A 582 6.57 12.34 -7.70
N VAL A 583 7.53 13.00 -7.04
CA VAL A 583 7.91 12.66 -5.65
C VAL A 583 6.75 12.89 -4.69
N HIS A 584 6.07 14.04 -4.81
CA HIS A 584 4.89 14.33 -4.00
C HIS A 584 3.72 13.39 -4.31
N ALA A 585 3.55 12.99 -5.58
CA ALA A 585 2.55 12.01 -5.98
C ALA A 585 2.80 10.65 -5.35
N ILE A 586 4.05 10.15 -5.34
CA ILE A 586 4.39 8.90 -4.63
C ILE A 586 3.97 9.00 -3.15
N CYS A 587 4.24 10.12 -2.49
CA CYS A 587 3.91 10.30 -1.07
C CYS A 587 2.39 10.39 -0.85
N THR A 588 1.66 11.08 -1.73
CA THR A 588 0.20 11.26 -1.64
C THR A 588 -0.52 9.91 -1.80
N GLU A 589 -0.12 9.14 -2.81
CA GLU A 589 -0.74 7.86 -3.16
C GLU A 589 -0.43 6.73 -2.15
N THR A 590 0.67 6.85 -1.40
CA THR A 590 1.09 5.86 -0.38
C THR A 590 0.82 6.32 1.05
N GLY A 591 0.44 7.59 1.27
CA GLY A 591 0.37 8.17 2.61
C GLY A 591 1.72 8.28 3.32
N ALA A 592 2.82 8.38 2.57
CA ALA A 592 4.18 8.33 3.13
C ALA A 592 4.67 9.69 3.65
N ASN A 593 5.48 9.66 4.71
CA ASN A 593 6.23 10.84 5.19
C ASN A 593 7.30 11.26 4.17
N LEU A 594 7.52 12.56 3.99
CA LEU A 594 8.52 13.09 3.04
C LEU A 594 9.68 13.78 3.76
N PHE A 595 10.85 13.16 3.69
CA PHE A 595 12.10 13.73 4.20
C PHE A 595 12.90 14.38 3.06
N ASN A 596 13.25 15.66 3.16
CA ASN A 596 14.03 16.40 2.18
C ASN A 596 15.50 16.57 2.58
N LEU A 597 16.36 15.80 1.93
CA LEU A 597 17.82 15.83 2.06
C LEU A 597 18.51 16.57 0.89
N THR A 598 17.83 17.56 0.29
CA THR A 598 18.45 18.42 -0.72
C THR A 598 19.65 19.16 -0.11
N PRO A 599 20.81 19.25 -0.80
CA PRO A 599 22.02 19.88 -0.25
C PRO A 599 21.82 21.27 0.35
N SER A 600 20.96 22.09 -0.27
CA SER A 600 20.63 23.45 0.19
C SER A 600 19.84 23.49 1.49
N ASN A 601 19.23 22.38 1.90
CA ASN A 601 18.49 22.24 3.17
C ASN A 601 19.38 21.75 4.33
N ILE A 602 20.55 21.19 4.00
CA ILE A 602 21.45 20.56 4.97
C ILE A 602 22.49 21.56 5.52
N GLY A 603 22.76 22.65 4.79
CA GLY A 603 23.70 23.68 5.19
C GLY A 603 23.21 24.43 6.44
N GLY A 604 23.89 24.25 7.58
CA GLY A 604 23.68 25.04 8.80
C GLY A 604 23.29 24.22 10.04
N ASN A 605 22.34 23.28 9.92
CA ASN A 605 21.75 22.59 11.09
C ASN A 605 22.58 21.41 11.61
N TYR A 606 23.31 20.71 10.72
CA TYR A 606 24.10 19.52 11.07
C TYR A 606 25.52 19.59 10.49
N PRO A 607 26.42 20.41 11.06
CA PRO A 607 27.79 20.54 10.57
C PRO A 607 28.62 19.27 10.83
N GLY A 608 29.54 18.98 9.90
CA GLY A 608 30.52 17.91 10.08
C GLY A 608 30.03 16.51 9.64
N ARG A 609 30.87 15.50 9.85
CA ARG A 609 30.55 14.10 9.51
C ARG A 609 29.57 13.49 10.51
N ASP A 610 29.78 13.76 11.80
CA ASP A 610 29.02 13.14 12.88
C ASP A 610 27.60 13.73 12.98
N GLY A 611 27.43 15.03 12.69
CA GLY A 611 26.11 15.65 12.57
C GLY A 611 25.28 15.06 11.43
N LEU A 612 25.87 14.88 10.24
CA LEU A 612 25.20 14.22 9.11
C LEU A 612 24.86 12.75 9.40
N LEU A 613 25.72 12.05 10.14
CA LEU A 613 25.45 10.68 10.57
C LEU A 613 24.26 10.64 11.54
N LEU A 614 24.25 11.54 12.54
CA LEU A 614 23.12 11.67 13.47
C LEU A 614 21.81 11.94 12.74
N MET A 615 21.81 12.89 11.81
CA MET A 615 20.66 13.22 10.97
C MET A 615 20.13 12.00 10.20
N LEU A 616 21.00 11.26 9.52
CA LEU A 616 20.61 10.05 8.81
C LEU A 616 20.08 8.96 9.74
N HIS A 617 20.65 8.80 10.93
CA HIS A 617 20.15 7.87 11.95
C HIS A 617 18.79 8.29 12.51
N MET A 618 18.55 9.58 12.71
CA MET A 618 17.25 10.11 13.13
C MET A 618 16.17 9.84 12.09
N ILE A 619 16.44 10.21 10.83
CA ILE A 619 15.53 9.94 9.70
C ILE A 619 15.27 8.44 9.57
N LEU A 620 16.30 7.60 9.72
CA LEU A 620 16.13 6.16 9.66
C LEU A 620 15.28 5.61 10.81
N LYS A 621 15.45 6.12 12.04
CA LYS A 621 14.65 5.71 13.20
C LYS A 621 13.20 6.13 13.01
N VAL A 622 12.95 7.41 12.74
CA VAL A 622 11.59 7.94 12.53
C VAL A 622 10.92 7.29 11.32
N GLY A 623 11.64 7.15 10.20
CA GLY A 623 11.08 6.56 8.98
C GLY A 623 10.79 5.06 9.08
N LYS A 624 11.46 4.32 9.98
CA LYS A 624 11.15 2.92 10.26
C LYS A 624 9.94 2.74 11.17
N GLU A 625 9.72 3.65 12.11
CA GLU A 625 8.57 3.60 13.01
C GLU A 625 7.30 4.16 12.34
N LEU A 626 7.43 5.23 11.55
CA LEU A 626 6.34 5.90 10.85
C LEU A 626 6.30 5.54 9.36
N GLN A 627 6.28 4.23 9.06
CA GLN A 627 6.16 3.72 7.70
C GLN A 627 4.74 3.94 7.12
N PRO A 628 4.60 4.13 5.79
CA PRO A 628 5.67 4.22 4.79
C PRO A 628 6.40 5.59 4.80
N SER A 629 7.63 5.65 4.31
CA SER A 629 8.46 6.87 4.30
C SER A 629 9.28 7.03 3.02
N VAL A 630 9.36 8.26 2.51
CA VAL A 630 10.13 8.62 1.31
C VAL A 630 11.22 9.63 1.68
N VAL A 631 12.46 9.30 1.35
CA VAL A 631 13.62 10.20 1.50
C VAL A 631 13.95 10.78 0.14
N TRP A 632 13.69 12.07 -0.04
CA TRP A 632 13.93 12.81 -1.27
C TRP A 632 15.27 13.55 -1.25
N ILE A 633 16.03 13.43 -2.32
CA ILE A 633 17.24 14.22 -2.56
C ILE A 633 17.07 15.02 -3.86
N GLY A 634 16.99 16.34 -3.73
CA GLY A 634 17.01 17.29 -4.84
C GLY A 634 18.41 17.54 -5.40
N SER A 635 18.49 17.83 -6.70
CA SER A 635 19.73 18.20 -7.41
C SER A 635 20.92 17.28 -7.08
N THR A 636 20.70 15.98 -7.24
CA THR A 636 21.68 14.94 -6.88
C THR A 636 23.02 15.10 -7.61
N GLU A 637 23.08 15.82 -8.73
CA GLU A 637 24.32 16.24 -9.40
C GLU A 637 25.30 16.99 -8.48
N LYS A 638 24.80 17.79 -7.53
CA LYS A 638 25.63 18.53 -6.58
C LYS A 638 26.33 17.60 -5.58
N LEU A 639 25.70 16.48 -5.22
CA LEU A 639 26.31 15.47 -4.33
C LEU A 639 27.50 14.75 -4.97
N TYR A 640 27.44 14.57 -6.29
CA TYR A 640 28.41 13.77 -7.06
C TYR A 640 29.22 14.60 -8.05
N SER A 641 29.31 15.92 -7.85
CA SER A 641 30.03 16.86 -8.71
C SER A 641 31.49 16.44 -8.93
N LYS A 642 31.99 16.57 -10.16
CA LYS A 642 33.36 16.18 -10.54
C LYS A 642 34.47 17.13 -10.04
N GLY A 643 34.14 18.36 -9.67
CA GLY A 643 35.11 19.37 -9.25
C GLY A 643 35.63 19.20 -7.82
N THR A 644 36.88 19.60 -7.56
CA THR A 644 37.41 19.87 -6.23
C THR A 644 37.08 21.33 -5.85
N SER A 645 36.21 21.52 -4.86
CA SER A 645 35.70 22.84 -4.47
C SER A 645 35.83 23.07 -2.96
N LYS A 646 36.04 24.33 -2.59
CA LYS A 646 36.45 24.82 -1.25
C LYS A 646 35.28 25.24 -0.35
N GLY A 647 34.03 25.19 -0.81
CA GLY A 647 32.85 25.60 -0.02
C GLY A 647 32.35 24.51 0.93
N GLU A 648 31.96 24.90 2.16
CA GLU A 648 31.49 23.97 3.20
C GLU A 648 30.21 23.21 2.83
N GLU A 649 29.27 23.86 2.14
CA GLU A 649 28.01 23.23 1.67
C GLU A 649 28.30 22.08 0.67
N GLU A 650 29.26 22.29 -0.23
CA GLU A 650 29.66 21.29 -1.22
C GLU A 650 30.51 20.15 -0.60
N MET A 651 31.24 20.44 0.48
CA MET A 651 31.92 19.41 1.27
C MET A 651 30.92 18.53 2.03
N ASN A 652 29.89 19.11 2.64
CA ASN A 652 28.84 18.37 3.33
C ASN A 652 28.03 17.52 2.35
N ALA A 653 27.73 18.05 1.15
CA ALA A 653 27.13 17.30 0.04
C ALA A 653 27.95 16.05 -0.35
N LYS A 654 29.28 16.21 -0.53
CA LYS A 654 30.18 15.08 -0.85
C LYS A 654 30.30 14.07 0.29
N ARG A 655 30.22 14.52 1.56
CA ARG A 655 30.18 13.63 2.73
C ARG A 655 28.89 12.83 2.75
N LEU A 656 27.74 13.48 2.57
CA LEU A 656 26.42 12.83 2.49
C LEU A 656 26.40 11.74 1.41
N ALA A 657 26.92 12.03 0.22
CA ALA A 657 27.02 11.07 -0.88
C ALA A 657 27.73 9.76 -0.50
N ARG A 658 28.76 9.80 0.36
CA ARG A 658 29.49 8.62 0.85
C ARG A 658 28.72 7.83 1.91
N MET A 659 27.75 8.47 2.58
CA MET A 659 26.94 7.88 3.65
C MET A 659 25.63 7.24 3.13
N LEU A 660 25.21 7.54 1.89
CA LEU A 660 24.01 6.93 1.29
C LEU A 660 24.13 5.41 1.05
N PRO A 661 25.26 4.86 0.55
CA PRO A 661 25.41 3.40 0.44
C PRO A 661 25.26 2.63 1.77
N PRO A 662 25.91 3.01 2.89
CA PRO A 662 25.67 2.34 4.17
C PRO A 662 24.24 2.55 4.69
N PHE A 663 23.64 3.72 4.45
CA PHE A 663 22.23 3.97 4.77
C PHE A 663 21.29 2.97 4.06
N LEU A 664 21.45 2.75 2.76
CA LEU A 664 20.63 1.79 2.00
C LEU A 664 20.86 0.33 2.43
N LYS A 665 22.07 0.00 2.92
CA LYS A 665 22.39 -1.32 3.48
C LYS A 665 21.72 -1.56 4.84
N ALA A 666 21.45 -0.51 5.61
CA ALA A 666 20.79 -0.59 6.91
C ALA A 666 19.26 -0.83 6.82
N LEU A 667 18.67 -0.66 5.63
CA LEU A 667 17.27 -0.96 5.36
C LEU A 667 17.08 -2.46 5.13
N LYS A 668 16.25 -3.09 5.96
CA LYS A 668 15.83 -4.49 5.81
C LYS A 668 14.67 -4.59 4.81
N PRO A 669 14.38 -5.78 4.25
CA PRO A 669 13.23 -5.98 3.36
C PRO A 669 11.89 -5.62 3.99
N LYS A 670 11.77 -5.70 5.32
CA LYS A 670 10.58 -5.29 6.08
C LYS A 670 10.40 -3.77 6.19
N ASP A 671 11.47 -2.98 5.96
CA ASP A 671 11.43 -1.52 6.16
C ASP A 671 10.94 -0.81 4.89
N ARG A 672 9.70 -0.30 4.87
CA ARG A 672 9.09 0.47 3.77
C ARG A 672 9.61 1.90 3.68
N VAL A 673 10.89 2.02 3.33
CA VAL A 673 11.56 3.31 3.11
C VAL A 673 12.17 3.37 1.71
N LEU A 674 11.79 4.38 0.92
CA LEU A 674 12.29 4.58 -0.44
C LEU A 674 13.17 5.83 -0.54
N LEU A 675 14.37 5.69 -1.12
CA LEU A 675 15.23 6.82 -1.47
C LEU A 675 14.93 7.30 -2.89
N VAL A 676 14.42 8.52 -3.06
CA VAL A 676 14.14 9.12 -4.37
C VAL A 676 15.09 10.28 -4.66
N GLY A 677 15.92 10.13 -5.68
CA GLY A 677 16.77 11.18 -6.21
C GLY A 677 16.12 11.91 -7.37
N THR A 678 16.34 13.22 -7.47
CA THR A 678 15.97 14.01 -8.66
C THR A 678 17.18 14.75 -9.22
N THR A 679 17.31 14.82 -10.54
CA THR A 679 18.39 15.56 -11.21
C THR A 679 17.94 16.22 -12.50
N SER A 680 18.39 17.46 -12.71
CA SER A 680 18.22 18.20 -13.96
C SER A 680 19.44 18.12 -14.87
N ARG A 681 20.63 17.86 -14.32
CA ARG A 681 21.89 17.84 -15.07
C ARG A 681 22.75 16.67 -14.64
N PRO A 682 22.36 15.43 -15.00
CA PRO A 682 23.04 14.24 -14.52
C PRO A 682 24.49 14.11 -15.05
N PHE A 683 24.81 14.80 -16.14
CA PHE A 683 26.13 14.82 -16.79
C PHE A 683 27.21 15.59 -15.99
N ASP A 684 26.82 16.54 -15.13
CA ASP A 684 27.73 17.31 -14.27
C ASP A 684 28.33 16.45 -13.15
N GLY A 685 27.59 15.43 -12.70
CA GLY A 685 28.05 14.47 -11.71
C GLY A 685 28.77 13.26 -12.31
N ASN A 686 29.44 12.49 -11.45
CA ASN A 686 30.08 11.24 -11.85
C ASN A 686 29.03 10.11 -11.97
N PRO A 687 28.83 9.48 -13.15
CA PRO A 687 27.84 8.42 -13.35
C PRO A 687 28.08 7.17 -12.48
N GLY A 688 29.33 6.89 -12.09
CA GLY A 688 29.66 5.69 -11.31
C GLY A 688 28.96 5.67 -9.94
N PRO A 689 29.16 6.68 -9.08
CA PRO A 689 28.45 6.81 -7.81
C PRO A 689 26.91 6.80 -7.93
N PHE A 690 26.34 7.49 -8.93
CA PHE A 690 24.89 7.45 -9.16
C PHE A 690 24.37 6.03 -9.33
N CYS A 691 25.01 5.25 -10.20
CA CYS A 691 24.60 3.88 -10.51
C CYS A 691 24.86 2.89 -9.37
N LYS A 692 25.69 3.26 -8.38
CA LYS A 692 25.92 2.45 -7.17
C LYS A 692 24.84 2.67 -6.11
N VAL A 693 24.28 3.88 -6.03
CA VAL A 693 23.28 4.25 -5.02
C VAL A 693 21.87 4.01 -5.52
N PHE A 694 21.57 4.39 -6.76
CA PHE A 694 20.23 4.26 -7.34
C PHE A 694 20.11 2.97 -8.14
N GLN A 695 19.22 2.07 -7.69
CA GLN A 695 18.97 0.79 -8.33
C GLN A 695 18.19 0.95 -9.63
N LYS A 696 17.19 1.84 -9.62
CA LYS A 696 16.37 2.19 -10.79
C LYS A 696 16.61 3.63 -11.20
N ILE A 697 16.86 3.84 -12.48
CA ILE A 697 17.10 5.17 -13.07
C ILE A 697 16.06 5.36 -14.18
N ILE A 698 15.15 6.31 -14.00
CA ILE A 698 14.13 6.67 -14.97
C ILE A 698 14.54 7.99 -15.62
N LEU A 699 14.72 7.95 -16.94
CA LEU A 699 14.93 9.15 -17.76
C LEU A 699 13.55 9.69 -18.19
N ILE A 700 13.28 10.97 -17.97
CA ILE A 700 12.01 11.61 -18.30
C ILE A 700 12.24 12.53 -19.50
N PRO A 701 11.59 12.29 -20.64
CA PRO A 701 11.76 13.12 -21.83
C PRO A 701 10.95 14.42 -21.72
N LYS A 702 11.14 15.32 -22.69
CA LYS A 702 10.18 16.38 -22.98
C LYS A 702 8.83 15.80 -23.45
N PRO A 703 7.70 16.51 -23.30
CA PRO A 703 6.41 16.01 -23.75
C PRO A 703 6.35 15.90 -25.27
N ASP A 704 5.77 14.81 -25.76
CA ASP A 704 5.55 14.58 -27.20
C ASP A 704 4.52 15.55 -27.78
N TYR A 705 4.51 15.68 -29.10
CA TYR A 705 3.52 16.51 -29.80
C TYR A 705 2.08 16.13 -29.43
N LEU A 706 1.77 14.82 -29.33
CA LEU A 706 0.44 14.35 -28.92
C LEU A 706 0.10 14.71 -27.48
N THR A 707 1.08 14.64 -26.57
CA THR A 707 0.88 15.04 -25.16
C THR A 707 0.69 16.56 -25.03
N ARG A 708 1.41 17.34 -25.83
CA ARG A 708 1.22 18.80 -25.92
C ARG A 708 -0.10 19.17 -26.61
N CYS A 709 -0.53 18.39 -27.59
CA CYS A 709 -1.72 18.66 -28.39
C CYS A 709 -2.99 18.79 -27.55
N GLY A 710 -3.91 19.57 -28.11
CA GLY A 710 -4.92 20.37 -27.44
C GLY A 710 -5.99 19.68 -26.59
N LYS A 711 -5.87 18.41 -26.24
CA LYS A 711 -6.84 17.75 -25.35
C LYS A 711 -6.34 17.54 -23.92
N TYR A 712 -5.03 17.35 -23.76
CA TYR A 712 -4.45 16.99 -22.47
C TYR A 712 -3.76 18.19 -21.80
N LEU A 713 -2.49 18.49 -22.13
CA LEU A 713 -1.72 19.44 -21.32
C LEU A 713 -2.23 20.89 -21.40
N TRP A 714 -2.35 21.48 -22.60
CA TRP A 714 -2.82 22.87 -22.76
C TRP A 714 -4.28 23.05 -22.31
N GLN A 715 -5.18 22.15 -22.72
CA GLN A 715 -6.59 22.21 -22.33
C GLN A 715 -6.75 22.07 -20.82
N HIS A 716 -6.15 21.05 -20.21
CA HIS A 716 -6.25 20.83 -18.76
C HIS A 716 -5.66 21.99 -17.97
N SER A 717 -4.47 22.48 -18.34
CA SER A 717 -3.82 23.59 -17.62
C SER A 717 -4.64 24.87 -17.68
N ILE A 718 -5.25 25.17 -18.85
CA ILE A 718 -6.11 26.36 -19.02
C ILE A 718 -7.39 26.22 -18.19
N LEU A 719 -8.04 25.05 -18.24
CA LEU A 719 -9.28 24.79 -17.50
C LEU A 719 -9.05 24.83 -15.97
N GLN A 720 -7.97 24.19 -15.49
CA GLN A 720 -7.60 24.21 -14.07
C GLN A 720 -7.33 25.63 -13.56
N SER A 721 -6.83 26.51 -14.43
CA SER A 721 -6.58 27.92 -14.09
C SER A 721 -7.82 28.82 -14.28
N GLY A 722 -9.01 28.25 -14.50
CA GLY A 722 -10.26 29.00 -14.69
C GLY A 722 -10.47 29.60 -16.09
N GLY A 723 -9.65 29.21 -17.07
CA GLY A 723 -9.74 29.66 -18.45
C GLY A 723 -10.84 28.95 -19.25
N ALA A 724 -11.41 29.64 -20.25
CA ALA A 724 -12.48 29.12 -21.10
C ALA A 724 -11.96 28.88 -22.53
N LEU A 725 -12.20 27.68 -23.06
CA LEU A 725 -11.79 27.30 -24.40
C LEU A 725 -12.76 27.90 -25.43
N THR A 726 -12.25 28.83 -26.25
CA THR A 726 -13.01 29.45 -27.33
C THR A 726 -12.50 28.95 -28.68
N LYS A 727 -13.35 28.89 -29.72
CA LYS A 727 -12.94 28.54 -31.11
C LYS A 727 -11.78 29.40 -31.67
N ARG A 728 -11.52 30.58 -31.07
CA ARG A 728 -10.42 31.49 -31.43
C ARG A 728 -9.06 31.05 -30.87
N LEU A 729 -9.03 30.13 -29.92
CA LEU A 729 -7.82 29.56 -29.34
C LEU A 729 -7.50 28.26 -30.05
N SER A 730 -6.50 28.29 -30.94
CA SER A 730 -6.04 27.12 -31.68
C SER A 730 -5.00 26.34 -30.88
N LEU A 731 -5.45 25.29 -30.20
CA LEU A 731 -4.57 24.46 -29.36
C LEU A 731 -3.52 23.68 -30.17
N ASN A 732 -3.84 23.29 -31.42
CA ASN A 732 -2.87 22.64 -32.31
C ASN A 732 -1.71 23.59 -32.66
N CYS A 733 -2.00 24.88 -32.89
CA CYS A 733 -0.95 25.87 -33.14
C CYS A 733 -0.06 26.07 -31.90
N LEU A 734 -0.65 26.11 -30.70
CA LEU A 734 0.13 26.15 -29.46
C LEU A 734 1.02 24.92 -29.31
N ALA A 735 0.53 23.73 -29.65
CA ALA A 735 1.30 22.48 -29.57
C ALA A 735 2.49 22.44 -30.53
N HIS A 736 2.34 23.02 -31.73
CA HIS A 736 3.43 23.18 -32.70
C HIS A 736 4.45 24.22 -32.23
N VAL A 737 4.01 25.38 -31.77
CA VAL A 737 4.91 26.46 -31.31
C VAL A 737 5.62 26.08 -30.01
N SER A 738 5.00 25.24 -29.18
CA SER A 738 5.59 24.74 -27.93
C SER A 738 6.52 23.52 -28.11
N ASP A 739 6.99 23.24 -29.32
CA ASP A 739 8.02 22.21 -29.48
C ASP A 739 9.33 22.62 -28.79
N GLY A 740 9.92 21.67 -28.04
CA GLY A 740 11.10 21.91 -27.20
C GLY A 740 10.79 22.46 -25.80
N PHE A 741 9.55 22.82 -25.47
CA PHE A 741 9.19 23.27 -24.12
C PHE A 741 8.74 22.10 -23.23
N THR A 742 9.05 22.19 -21.93
CA THR A 742 8.64 21.20 -20.92
C THR A 742 7.26 21.55 -20.34
N GLN A 743 6.65 20.58 -19.63
CA GLN A 743 5.33 20.75 -19.03
C GLN A 743 5.29 21.95 -18.07
N GLY A 744 6.34 22.14 -17.28
CA GLY A 744 6.47 23.26 -16.35
C GLY A 744 6.54 24.61 -17.06
N HIS A 745 7.18 24.70 -18.24
CA HIS A 745 7.16 25.93 -19.04
C HIS A 745 5.75 26.25 -19.54
N ILE A 746 5.00 25.24 -19.96
CA ILE A 746 3.61 25.39 -20.42
C ILE A 746 2.70 25.83 -19.25
N VAL A 747 2.76 25.14 -18.10
CA VAL A 747 1.98 25.51 -16.92
C VAL A 747 2.34 26.91 -16.42
N GLY A 748 3.63 27.24 -16.34
CA GLY A 748 4.07 28.58 -15.95
C GLY A 748 3.61 29.68 -16.92
N THR A 749 3.60 29.37 -18.22
CA THR A 749 3.05 30.27 -19.26
C THR A 749 1.56 30.49 -19.06
N VAL A 750 0.80 29.43 -18.79
CA VAL A 750 -0.65 29.52 -18.54
C VAL A 750 -0.95 30.35 -17.29
N GLN A 751 -0.24 30.10 -16.19
CA GLN A 751 -0.38 30.86 -14.94
C GLN A 751 -0.04 32.34 -15.12
N THR A 752 1.00 32.65 -15.91
CA THR A 752 1.40 34.04 -16.20
C THR A 752 0.36 34.78 -17.03
N VAL A 753 -0.26 34.10 -18.01
CA VAL A 753 -1.28 34.69 -18.87
C VAL A 753 -2.62 34.82 -18.15
N LEU A 754 -3.06 33.77 -17.44
CA LEU A 754 -4.33 33.70 -16.72
C LEU A 754 -4.23 34.27 -15.31
N SER A 755 -3.80 35.53 -15.21
CA SER A 755 -3.91 36.31 -13.97
C SER A 755 -5.38 36.57 -13.61
N GLU A 756 -5.66 36.85 -12.33
CA GLU A 756 -7.02 37.17 -11.84
C GLU A 756 -7.69 38.27 -12.68
N LEU A 757 -6.94 39.34 -12.98
CA LEU A 757 -7.40 40.43 -13.84
C LEU A 757 -7.73 39.95 -15.26
N ARG A 758 -6.95 39.01 -15.81
CA ARG A 758 -7.20 38.47 -17.16
C ARG A 758 -8.47 37.63 -17.16
N LEU A 759 -8.70 36.82 -16.13
CA LEU A 759 -9.90 35.99 -15.98
C LEU A 759 -11.17 36.85 -15.96
N LEU A 760 -11.18 37.97 -15.21
CA LEU A 760 -12.30 38.90 -15.18
C LEU A 760 -12.60 39.55 -16.54
N GLN A 761 -11.59 39.72 -17.40
CA GLN A 761 -11.75 40.29 -18.73
C GLN A 761 -12.20 39.28 -19.79
N MET A 762 -12.12 37.97 -19.52
CA MET A 762 -12.42 36.92 -20.49
C MET A 762 -13.82 36.98 -21.10
N PRO A 763 -14.91 37.28 -20.36
CA PRO A 763 -16.26 37.37 -20.94
C PRO A 763 -16.35 38.43 -22.05
N ARG A 764 -15.56 39.50 -21.96
CA ARG A 764 -15.52 40.59 -22.95
C ARG A 764 -14.45 40.37 -24.01
N LYS A 765 -13.30 39.81 -23.64
CA LYS A 765 -12.13 39.59 -24.49
C LYS A 765 -11.71 38.12 -24.42
N PRO A 766 -12.16 37.27 -25.37
CA PRO A 766 -11.83 35.85 -25.37
C PRO A 766 -10.32 35.63 -25.55
N LEU A 767 -9.83 34.51 -25.02
CA LEU A 767 -8.42 34.13 -25.07
C LEU A 767 -7.96 33.90 -26.52
N ARG A 768 -6.75 34.36 -26.84
CA ARG A 768 -6.10 34.20 -28.15
C ARG A 768 -4.78 33.45 -28.02
N THR A 769 -4.43 32.70 -29.07
CA THR A 769 -3.15 31.98 -29.18
C THR A 769 -1.93 32.89 -28.98
N ALA A 770 -1.97 34.12 -29.51
CA ALA A 770 -0.84 35.06 -29.46
C ALA A 770 -0.42 35.46 -28.03
N GLU A 771 -1.36 35.51 -27.08
CA GLU A 771 -1.07 35.88 -25.69
C GLU A 771 -0.11 34.86 -25.05
N PHE A 772 -0.35 33.57 -25.30
CA PHE A 772 0.51 32.50 -24.81
C PHE A 772 1.88 32.48 -25.49
N VAL A 773 1.96 32.76 -26.80
CA VAL A 773 3.23 32.77 -27.53
C VAL A 773 4.20 33.82 -26.98
N THR A 774 3.70 35.01 -26.63
CA THR A 774 4.56 36.07 -26.07
C THR A 774 5.17 35.69 -24.72
N SER A 775 4.40 35.01 -23.87
CA SER A 775 4.90 34.53 -22.58
C SER A 775 5.81 33.31 -22.75
N LEU A 776 5.49 32.40 -23.68
CA LEU A 776 6.29 31.22 -23.97
C LEU A 776 7.70 31.59 -24.46
N ALA A 777 7.82 32.64 -25.28
CA ALA A 777 9.10 33.14 -25.79
C ALA A 777 10.06 33.65 -24.70
N ARG A 778 9.59 33.88 -23.47
CA ARG A 778 10.45 34.25 -22.33
C ARG A 778 11.16 33.05 -21.71
N HIS A 779 10.65 31.84 -21.95
CA HIS A 779 11.25 30.61 -21.44
C HIS A 779 12.30 30.07 -22.41
N THR A 780 13.34 29.45 -21.87
CA THR A 780 14.38 28.78 -22.67
C THR A 780 13.90 27.38 -23.08
N PRO A 781 13.82 27.04 -24.38
CA PRO A 781 13.49 25.69 -24.82
C PRO A 781 14.64 24.72 -24.52
N VAL A 782 14.30 23.44 -24.41
CA VAL A 782 15.28 22.35 -24.35
C VAL A 782 15.77 22.09 -25.77
N TYR A 783 17.07 22.29 -25.99
CA TYR A 783 17.69 22.10 -27.30
C TYR A 783 18.00 20.63 -27.56
N LYS A 784 18.05 20.24 -28.84
CA LYS A 784 18.36 18.87 -29.26
C LYS A 784 19.71 18.37 -28.72
N GLU A 785 20.71 19.26 -28.66
CA GLU A 785 22.03 18.95 -28.09
C GLU A 785 21.93 18.51 -26.62
N GLU A 786 21.06 19.16 -25.84
CA GLU A 786 20.82 18.77 -24.45
C GLU A 786 20.21 17.36 -24.39
N GLU A 787 19.27 17.02 -25.26
CA GLU A 787 18.67 15.68 -25.32
C GLU A 787 19.69 14.60 -25.67
N GLU A 788 20.58 14.87 -26.63
CA GLU A 788 21.66 13.97 -27.01
C GLU A 788 22.63 13.76 -25.83
N THR A 789 22.90 14.80 -25.02
CA THR A 789 23.74 14.65 -23.81
C THR A 789 23.06 13.77 -22.75
N PHE A 790 21.74 13.84 -22.59
CA PHE A 790 20.98 12.96 -21.72
C PHE A 790 21.03 11.50 -22.18
N GLN A 791 20.88 11.26 -23.48
CA GLN A 791 20.98 9.92 -24.07
C GLN A 791 22.40 9.35 -23.91
N ALA A 792 23.43 10.14 -24.21
CA ALA A 792 24.82 9.75 -24.03
C ALA A 792 25.17 9.47 -22.56
N TRP A 793 24.56 10.17 -21.62
CA TRP A 793 24.69 9.87 -20.20
C TRP A 793 23.96 8.58 -19.82
N TYR A 794 22.73 8.39 -20.29
CA TYR A 794 21.92 7.21 -19.98
C TYR A 794 22.55 5.91 -20.52
N ALA A 795 23.18 5.97 -21.70
CA ALA A 795 23.98 4.85 -22.25
C ALA A 795 25.13 4.40 -21.32
N LYS A 796 25.61 5.28 -20.43
CA LYS A 796 26.68 4.96 -19.46
C LYS A 796 26.17 4.25 -18.20
N THR A 797 24.85 4.18 -17.99
CA THR A 797 24.24 3.45 -16.87
C THR A 797 24.36 1.93 -17.05
N PRO A 798 24.22 1.10 -15.98
CA PRO A 798 24.27 -0.36 -16.11
C PRO A 798 23.30 -0.91 -17.15
N LEU A 799 22.07 -0.40 -17.17
CA LEU A 799 21.05 -0.82 -18.13
C LEU A 799 21.38 -0.33 -19.54
N GLY A 800 21.82 0.92 -19.69
CA GLY A 800 22.27 1.46 -20.98
C GLY A 800 23.44 0.68 -21.59
N ARG A 801 24.44 0.30 -20.78
CA ARG A 801 25.56 -0.53 -21.23
C ARG A 801 25.10 -1.94 -21.61
N ALA A 802 24.19 -2.53 -20.83
CA ALA A 802 23.62 -3.83 -21.14
C ALA A 802 22.84 -3.81 -22.47
N TRP A 803 22.08 -2.75 -22.71
CA TRP A 803 21.40 -2.51 -23.99
C TRP A 803 22.39 -2.41 -25.15
N SER A 804 23.40 -1.53 -25.05
CA SER A 804 24.41 -1.37 -26.11
C SER A 804 25.18 -2.66 -26.38
N ALA A 805 25.51 -3.44 -25.35
CA ALA A 805 26.15 -4.74 -25.51
C ALA A 805 25.24 -5.77 -26.20
N ALA A 806 23.96 -5.81 -25.83
CA ALA A 806 22.98 -6.69 -26.47
C ALA A 806 22.74 -6.34 -27.94
N LEU A 807 22.74 -5.05 -28.27
CA LEU A 807 22.61 -4.58 -29.66
C LEU A 807 23.84 -4.97 -30.49
N ALA A 808 25.05 -4.74 -29.96
CA ALA A 808 26.30 -5.14 -30.60
C ALA A 808 26.39 -6.66 -30.84
N ALA A 809 25.88 -7.47 -29.89
CA ALA A 809 25.80 -8.92 -30.06
C ALA A 809 24.88 -9.33 -31.21
N LYS A 810 23.69 -8.71 -31.32
CA LYS A 810 22.75 -8.95 -32.43
C LYS A 810 23.32 -8.55 -33.80
N GLU A 811 24.09 -7.47 -33.86
CA GLU A 811 24.77 -7.06 -35.09
C GLU A 811 25.86 -8.06 -35.49
N ALA A 812 26.67 -8.52 -34.53
CA ALA A 812 27.69 -9.54 -34.77
C ALA A 812 27.11 -10.87 -35.25
N GLU A 813 25.95 -11.29 -34.74
CA GLU A 813 25.22 -12.47 -35.22
C GLU A 813 24.70 -12.30 -36.65
N LYS A 814 24.14 -11.13 -36.98
CA LYS A 814 23.71 -10.81 -38.35
C LYS A 814 24.87 -10.83 -39.34
N GLU A 815 26.05 -10.34 -38.95
CA GLU A 815 27.25 -10.39 -39.79
C GLU A 815 27.78 -11.82 -39.99
N LYS A 816 27.78 -12.65 -38.94
CA LYS A 816 28.13 -14.07 -39.05
C LYS A 816 27.16 -14.85 -39.94
N GLY A 817 25.85 -14.58 -39.83
CA GLY A 817 24.83 -15.17 -40.70
C GLY A 817 24.97 -14.78 -42.17
N LYS A 818 25.39 -13.54 -42.47
CA LYS A 818 25.70 -13.10 -43.85
C LYS A 818 26.96 -13.77 -44.42
N LYS A 819 27.99 -14.02 -43.60
CA LYS A 819 29.20 -14.75 -44.03
C LYS A 819 28.97 -16.26 -44.20
N GLY A 820 28.00 -16.84 -43.50
CA GLY A 820 27.63 -18.26 -43.61
C GLY A 820 26.76 -18.62 -44.83
N LYS A 821 26.02 -17.66 -45.40
CA LYS A 821 25.22 -17.86 -46.63
C LYS A 821 26.00 -17.66 -47.94
N GLY A 822 27.31 -17.41 -47.85
CA GLY A 822 28.21 -17.21 -48.99
C GLY A 822 29.20 -18.36 -49.24
N LYS A 823 28.92 -19.57 -48.72
CA LYS A 823 29.67 -20.80 -49.02
C LYS A 823 28.77 -21.84 -49.64
#